data_AF-A0A1H8B166-F1
#
_entry.id   AF-A0A1H8B166-F1
#
_cell.length_a   1.000
_cell.length_b   1.000
_cell.length_c   1.000
_cell.angle_alpha   90.00
_cell.angle_beta   90.00
_cell.angle_gamma   90.00
#
_symmetry.space_group_name_H-M   'P 1'
#
loop_
_entity.id
_entity.type
_entity.pdbx_description
1 polymer ?
#
loop_
_entity_poly.entity_id
_entity_poly.type
_entity_poly.pdbx_seq_one_letter_code
_entity_poly.pdbx_strand_id
1 'polypeptide(L)'
;MQDTREKTKGTPNIEVGCGVACGENSYAAGRYAARQATAGISSYLLTAVIVFAPASYHLDAMLSGIRSAVGDVPLFGASSAGEICNGAFSGSVVVMALASPFLSVRVGVGRGVSGDYLKAVSETIKNGRISRYFNPQDSTLYNEMTRKGRSAFAILFSPAPTATSGCPSPEILEELKALSCGRIPFFGGCAIDTSGTTGEENFVFCGNQAYSDSMVLAVFETGLKFGIAMGHGLQPSAKKAVVTKSRHSDILELDGKPAADVFSALHNLSRENLEGKYLFEQTATPFGMRHSLGQYTIFVPHSLTPEGGVRLAHPAQEGTSLVLMEAIEDEVIAAGKDTLQHTMTQSGIAEPAAILACSCFLRRQLLKDRYPEELTAITDIMPGVPMVGFYGAGEQGTNADHVSRHNNETIVILLLGNELSYAAKVAEENRILYRMLEARLAEKQLLEAELAGQICFLQALIDNIPNPVFYKDPEGQYLGCNKAFEEYFHVRREEILGRTVLNLNGVPQIERHHKLDAKLIQNGGRAVYEFMIPSEEGRVLHSIVHKAFFYKGDASPGGIVGSITDITELKRAEEVLRISEEKFLKAFQSIPTMMTINTFLDGKIVEVNESYLQNLGFMRQEVLGRTSQELQVYAYPEHRDLVIRMIVEKGSVLDFTVPLRTKDGNIRHCLLSAERIQLQNVEHVLILLQDITEQKLAEEERLQRMQLHSILEMAGTICHELNQPLQILSGYTELLMSNPVLDPDIQKKLQTIKEQTARMERITQKLLTIKDCTFKDYAGIAKIMDLHDDKRE
;
A
#
# COMPACT_ATOMS: atom_id res chain seq x y z
N MET A 1 10.34 -25.28 -15.43
CA MET A 1 11.08 -24.07 -15.03
C MET A 1 10.92 -23.04 -16.14
N GLN A 2 10.25 -21.92 -15.87
CA GLN A 2 10.29 -20.79 -16.81
C GLN A 2 11.66 -20.14 -16.66
N ASP A 3 12.42 -20.08 -17.75
CA ASP A 3 13.71 -19.40 -17.79
C ASP A 3 13.47 -17.90 -17.56
N THR A 4 13.90 -17.40 -16.39
CA THR A 4 13.71 -16.02 -15.93
C THR A 4 14.80 -15.07 -16.44
N ARG A 5 15.68 -15.53 -17.34
CA ARG A 5 16.73 -14.70 -17.92
C ARG A 5 16.16 -13.81 -19.03
N GLU A 6 16.06 -12.51 -18.76
CA GLU A 6 15.67 -11.54 -19.80
C GLU A 6 16.69 -11.55 -20.94
N LYS A 7 16.18 -11.68 -22.16
CA LYS A 7 17.00 -11.71 -23.37
C LYS A 7 17.68 -10.35 -23.54
N THR A 8 18.99 -10.29 -23.32
CA THR A 8 19.80 -9.10 -23.60
C THR A 8 19.94 -8.92 -25.12
N LYS A 9 19.97 -7.66 -25.56
CA LYS A 9 20.07 -7.27 -26.97
C LYS A 9 21.35 -7.87 -27.58
N GLY A 10 21.21 -8.73 -28.60
CA GLY A 10 22.32 -9.43 -29.25
C GLY A 10 22.45 -10.93 -28.91
N THR A 11 21.69 -11.45 -27.94
CA THR A 11 21.68 -12.89 -27.64
C THR A 11 20.95 -13.66 -28.77
N PRO A 12 21.52 -14.76 -29.31
CA PRO A 12 20.86 -15.58 -30.33
C PRO A 12 19.55 -16.17 -29.78
N ASN A 13 18.59 -16.54 -30.65
CA ASN A 13 17.37 -17.23 -30.20
C ASN A 13 17.62 -18.70 -29.87
N ILE A 14 18.76 -19.27 -30.28
CA ILE A 14 19.19 -20.64 -29.99
C ILE A 14 20.72 -20.68 -29.89
N GLU A 15 21.22 -21.40 -28.89
CA GLU A 15 22.63 -21.78 -28.80
C GLU A 15 22.73 -23.27 -29.13
N VAL A 16 23.68 -23.61 -30.01
CA VAL A 16 23.94 -24.99 -30.43
C VAL A 16 25.42 -25.27 -30.31
N GLY A 17 25.76 -26.43 -29.78
CA GLY A 17 27.12 -26.95 -29.81
C GLY A 17 27.14 -28.41 -30.26
N CYS A 18 28.30 -28.82 -30.77
CA CYS A 18 28.56 -30.19 -31.16
C CYS A 18 29.88 -30.65 -30.54
N GLY A 19 30.00 -31.96 -30.29
CA GLY A 19 31.18 -32.55 -29.71
C GLY A 19 31.38 -33.97 -30.20
N VAL A 20 32.65 -34.37 -30.32
CA VAL A 20 33.04 -35.69 -30.79
C VAL A 20 34.13 -36.26 -29.91
N ALA A 21 34.04 -37.54 -29.61
CA ALA A 21 35.02 -38.25 -28.80
C ALA A 21 35.23 -39.68 -29.30
N CYS A 22 36.47 -40.15 -29.28
CA CYS A 22 36.81 -41.55 -29.47
C CYS A 22 37.58 -42.06 -28.25
N GLY A 23 37.45 -43.36 -27.94
CA GLY A 23 38.25 -44.01 -26.91
C GLY A 23 37.64 -45.31 -26.41
N GLU A 24 38.46 -46.18 -25.82
CA GLU A 24 38.02 -47.50 -25.34
C GLU A 24 37.04 -47.43 -24.16
N ASN A 25 37.16 -46.41 -23.30
CA ASN A 25 36.26 -46.21 -22.17
C ASN A 25 34.99 -45.48 -22.61
N SER A 26 33.89 -46.24 -22.74
CA SER A 26 32.60 -45.73 -23.23
C SER A 26 32.05 -44.58 -22.40
N TYR A 27 32.16 -44.64 -21.07
CA TYR A 27 31.70 -43.57 -20.18
C TYR A 27 32.51 -42.28 -20.39
N ALA A 28 33.83 -42.38 -20.49
CA ALA A 28 34.70 -41.23 -20.70
C ALA A 28 34.48 -40.59 -22.08
N ALA A 29 34.33 -41.41 -23.14
CA ALA A 29 34.02 -40.95 -24.49
C ALA A 29 32.70 -40.15 -24.50
N GLY A 30 31.63 -40.72 -23.96
CA GLY A 30 30.34 -40.04 -23.86
C GLY A 30 30.43 -38.72 -23.07
N ARG A 31 31.10 -38.74 -21.91
CA ARG A 31 31.27 -37.53 -21.09
C ARG A 31 32.08 -36.43 -21.80
N TYR A 32 33.11 -36.79 -22.55
CA TYR A 32 33.96 -35.84 -23.24
C TYR A 32 33.24 -35.19 -24.43
N ALA A 33 32.57 -35.99 -25.28
CA ALA A 33 31.76 -35.46 -26.39
C ALA A 33 30.68 -34.50 -25.88
N ALA A 34 29.99 -34.87 -24.80
CA ALA A 34 28.97 -34.03 -24.19
C ALA A 34 29.52 -32.71 -23.63
N ARG A 35 30.68 -32.72 -22.98
CA ARG A 35 31.34 -31.49 -22.48
C ARG A 35 31.78 -30.56 -23.61
N GLN A 36 32.28 -31.12 -24.71
CA GLN A 36 32.58 -30.31 -25.90
C GLN A 36 31.31 -29.66 -26.45
N ALA A 37 30.22 -30.45 -26.59
CA ALA A 37 28.96 -29.96 -27.13
C ALA A 37 28.32 -28.85 -26.27
N THR A 38 28.55 -28.84 -24.95
CA THR A 38 27.98 -27.83 -24.06
C THR A 38 28.91 -26.64 -23.75
N ALA A 39 30.18 -26.69 -24.18
CA ALA A 39 31.18 -25.68 -23.82
C ALA A 39 30.82 -24.25 -24.25
N GLY A 40 30.07 -24.10 -25.35
CA GLY A 40 29.63 -22.80 -25.89
C GLY A 40 28.22 -22.36 -25.48
N ILE A 41 27.50 -23.15 -24.67
CA ILE A 41 26.12 -22.86 -24.26
C ILE A 41 26.14 -22.19 -22.89
N SER A 42 25.62 -20.97 -22.80
CA SER A 42 25.75 -20.14 -21.59
C SER A 42 24.50 -19.34 -21.28
N SER A 43 23.78 -18.89 -22.31
CA SER A 43 22.63 -17.99 -22.17
C SER A 43 21.40 -18.75 -21.71
N TYR A 44 21.19 -19.97 -22.22
CA TYR A 44 19.96 -20.74 -22.02
C TYR A 44 20.20 -22.08 -21.33
N LEU A 45 19.14 -22.61 -20.72
CA LEU A 45 19.11 -24.01 -20.29
C LEU A 45 19.04 -24.94 -21.51
N LEU A 46 19.70 -26.10 -21.41
CA LEU A 46 19.64 -27.14 -22.43
C LEU A 46 18.21 -27.62 -22.64
N THR A 47 17.79 -27.64 -23.91
CA THR A 47 16.48 -28.12 -24.36
C THR A 47 16.53 -29.59 -24.76
N ALA A 48 17.58 -30.00 -25.48
CA ALA A 48 17.70 -31.36 -26.02
C ALA A 48 19.17 -31.75 -26.26
N VAL A 49 19.45 -33.04 -26.17
CA VAL A 49 20.74 -33.65 -26.52
C VAL A 49 20.51 -34.80 -27.49
N ILE A 50 21.19 -34.76 -28.63
CA ILE A 50 21.08 -35.75 -29.70
C ILE A 50 22.41 -36.49 -29.83
N VAL A 51 22.37 -37.81 -29.89
CA VAL A 51 23.56 -38.67 -29.78
C VAL A 51 23.62 -39.68 -30.92
N PHE A 52 24.79 -39.85 -31.51
CA PHE A 52 25.09 -40.93 -32.46
C PHE A 52 26.39 -41.61 -32.08
N ALA A 53 26.40 -42.94 -32.11
CA ALA A 53 27.57 -43.74 -31.75
C ALA A 53 27.45 -45.16 -32.32
N PRO A 54 28.56 -45.84 -32.61
CA PRO A 54 28.53 -47.24 -33.05
C PRO A 54 28.15 -48.17 -31.89
N ALA A 55 27.58 -49.33 -32.21
CA ALA A 55 27.16 -50.30 -31.18
C ALA A 55 28.34 -51.03 -30.49
N SER A 56 29.58 -50.82 -30.96
CA SER A 56 30.80 -51.33 -30.33
C SER A 56 31.09 -50.72 -28.95
N TYR A 57 30.47 -49.60 -28.60
CA TYR A 57 30.53 -49.04 -27.24
C TYR A 57 29.62 -49.81 -26.27
N HIS A 58 29.97 -49.79 -24.98
CA HIS A 58 29.00 -50.14 -23.93
C HIS A 58 27.98 -49.00 -23.79
N LEU A 59 26.91 -49.06 -24.59
CA LEU A 59 25.99 -47.95 -24.86
C LEU A 59 25.40 -47.31 -23.59
N ASP A 60 24.93 -48.10 -22.62
CA ASP A 60 24.37 -47.55 -21.37
C ASP A 60 25.42 -46.80 -20.53
N ALA A 61 26.68 -47.24 -20.59
CA ALA A 61 27.79 -46.56 -19.90
C ALA A 61 28.16 -45.27 -20.61
N MET A 62 28.16 -45.27 -21.95
CA MET A 62 28.33 -44.07 -22.77
C MET A 62 27.23 -43.03 -22.48
N LEU A 63 25.95 -43.44 -22.51
CA LEU A 63 24.81 -42.58 -22.23
C LEU A 63 24.88 -42.02 -20.80
N SER A 64 25.29 -42.83 -19.82
CA SER A 64 25.56 -42.39 -18.45
C SER A 64 26.68 -41.34 -18.38
N GLY A 65 27.72 -41.49 -19.21
CA GLY A 65 28.79 -40.50 -19.37
C GLY A 65 28.26 -39.16 -19.88
N ILE A 66 27.46 -39.17 -20.94
CA ILE A 66 26.79 -37.98 -21.50
C ILE A 66 25.92 -37.33 -20.43
N ARG A 67 25.05 -38.11 -19.78
CA ARG A 67 24.15 -37.66 -18.70
C ARG A 67 24.91 -36.96 -17.57
N SER A 68 26.09 -37.44 -17.20
CA SER A 68 26.93 -36.81 -16.16
C SER A 68 27.40 -35.39 -16.50
N ALA A 69 27.42 -35.02 -17.79
CA ALA A 69 27.84 -33.71 -18.26
C ALA A 69 26.65 -32.78 -18.53
N VAL A 70 25.52 -33.31 -18.99
CA VAL A 70 24.36 -32.50 -19.45
C VAL A 70 23.20 -32.45 -18.45
N GLY A 71 23.19 -33.33 -17.45
CA GLY A 71 22.09 -33.43 -16.47
C GLY A 71 20.82 -34.06 -17.05
N ASP A 72 19.69 -33.85 -16.39
CA ASP A 72 18.39 -34.42 -16.77
C ASP A 72 17.71 -33.59 -17.86
N VAL A 73 18.21 -33.74 -19.08
CA VAL A 73 17.71 -33.13 -20.31
C VAL A 73 17.19 -34.24 -21.23
N PRO A 74 16.16 -34.02 -22.06
CA PRO A 74 15.78 -34.97 -23.10
C PRO A 74 16.98 -35.38 -23.96
N LEU A 75 17.34 -36.66 -23.88
CA LEU A 75 18.48 -37.26 -24.57
C LEU A 75 17.96 -38.41 -25.42
N PHE A 76 18.24 -38.37 -26.72
CA PHE A 76 17.87 -39.44 -27.65
C PHE A 76 18.84 -39.55 -28.81
N GLY A 77 18.72 -40.61 -29.60
CA GLY A 77 19.70 -40.89 -30.64
C GLY A 77 19.55 -42.27 -31.25
N ALA A 78 20.57 -42.68 -32.00
CA ALA A 78 20.61 -43.97 -32.67
C ALA A 78 22.04 -44.49 -32.83
N SER A 79 22.16 -45.81 -32.99
CA SER A 79 23.38 -46.44 -33.44
C SER A 79 23.66 -46.10 -34.91
N SER A 80 24.94 -45.94 -35.25
CA SER A 80 25.38 -45.43 -36.54
C SER A 80 26.38 -46.35 -37.25
N ALA A 81 26.39 -46.30 -38.59
CA ALA A 81 27.45 -46.88 -39.42
C ALA A 81 28.63 -45.92 -39.62
N GLY A 82 28.52 -44.71 -39.08
CA GLY A 82 29.50 -43.63 -39.11
C GLY A 82 28.87 -42.36 -38.59
N GLU A 83 29.66 -41.47 -38.02
CA GLU A 83 29.16 -40.28 -37.33
C GLU A 83 29.51 -39.01 -38.11
N ILE A 84 28.68 -37.99 -37.99
CA ILE A 84 28.90 -36.69 -38.64
C ILE A 84 29.02 -35.62 -37.56
N CYS A 85 30.12 -34.88 -37.53
CA CYS A 85 30.34 -33.75 -36.63
C CYS A 85 31.24 -32.69 -37.29
N ASN A 86 30.66 -31.79 -38.09
CA ASN A 86 31.38 -30.86 -39.00
C ASN A 86 32.32 -31.57 -39.99
N GLY A 87 32.10 -32.86 -40.22
CA GLY A 87 32.96 -33.75 -40.99
C GLY A 87 32.59 -35.21 -40.71
N ALA A 88 33.20 -36.13 -41.45
CA ALA A 88 32.95 -37.57 -41.30
C ALA A 88 33.84 -38.20 -40.23
N PHE A 89 33.25 -39.03 -39.37
CA PHE A 89 33.92 -39.80 -38.33
C PHE A 89 33.47 -41.27 -38.39
N SER A 90 34.27 -42.14 -37.78
CA SER A 90 33.95 -43.54 -37.57
C SER A 90 34.46 -43.97 -36.21
N GLY A 91 33.74 -44.85 -35.53
CA GLY A 91 34.16 -45.34 -34.21
C GLY A 91 34.00 -44.32 -33.09
N SER A 92 33.24 -43.24 -33.30
CA SER A 92 33.20 -42.09 -32.40
C SER A 92 31.83 -41.90 -31.76
N VAL A 93 31.79 -41.21 -30.62
CA VAL A 93 30.56 -40.71 -30.00
C VAL A 93 30.40 -39.26 -30.40
N VAL A 94 29.30 -38.94 -31.08
CA VAL A 94 28.95 -37.56 -31.44
C VAL A 94 27.73 -37.11 -30.65
N VAL A 95 27.80 -35.87 -30.16
CA VAL A 95 26.75 -35.24 -29.38
C VAL A 95 26.44 -33.86 -29.95
N MET A 96 25.16 -33.57 -30.18
CA MET A 96 24.65 -32.22 -30.38
C MET A 96 23.87 -31.77 -29.13
N ALA A 97 24.14 -30.56 -28.66
CA ALA A 97 23.41 -29.94 -27.56
C ALA A 97 22.66 -28.71 -28.09
N LEU A 98 21.36 -28.64 -27.81
CA LEU A 98 20.48 -27.53 -28.22
C LEU A 98 19.95 -26.80 -26.99
N ALA A 99 20.01 -25.47 -26.99
CA ALA A 99 19.47 -24.64 -25.90
C ALA A 99 18.71 -23.43 -26.47
N SER A 100 17.40 -23.37 -26.23
CA SER A 100 16.55 -22.25 -26.67
C SER A 100 15.26 -22.14 -25.87
N PRO A 101 14.81 -20.92 -25.52
CA PRO A 101 13.48 -20.70 -24.93
C PRO A 101 12.36 -20.85 -25.98
N PHE A 102 12.71 -20.88 -27.26
CA PHE A 102 11.79 -21.06 -28.38
C PHE A 102 11.71 -22.50 -28.86
N LEU A 103 12.38 -23.43 -28.20
CA LEU A 103 12.37 -24.84 -28.52
C LEU A 103 11.87 -25.65 -27.32
N SER A 104 11.05 -26.66 -27.58
CA SER A 104 10.67 -27.65 -26.58
C SER A 104 10.57 -29.01 -27.24
N VAL A 105 11.03 -30.05 -26.55
CA VAL A 105 11.08 -31.41 -27.09
C VAL A 105 10.37 -32.39 -26.16
N ARG A 106 9.70 -33.37 -26.75
CA ARG A 106 9.18 -34.55 -26.05
C ARG A 106 9.60 -35.79 -26.80
N VAL A 107 10.14 -36.77 -26.08
CA VAL A 107 10.73 -37.98 -26.66
C VAL A 107 9.97 -39.18 -26.14
N GLY A 108 9.52 -40.04 -27.05
CA GLY A 108 8.93 -41.35 -26.75
C GLY A 108 9.76 -42.48 -27.32
N VAL A 109 9.71 -43.64 -26.68
CA VAL A 109 10.29 -44.89 -27.16
C VAL A 109 9.21 -45.98 -27.16
N GLY A 110 9.20 -46.81 -28.20
CA GLY A 110 8.32 -47.98 -28.34
C GLY A 110 9.14 -49.19 -28.77
N ARG A 111 8.81 -50.35 -28.19
CA ARG A 111 9.63 -51.58 -28.32
C ARG A 111 8.88 -52.67 -29.08
N GLY A 112 9.62 -53.66 -29.55
CA GLY A 112 9.05 -54.82 -30.24
C GLY A 112 8.59 -54.48 -31.66
N VAL A 113 9.33 -53.60 -32.34
CA VAL A 113 8.98 -53.08 -33.66
C VAL A 113 8.86 -54.21 -34.69
N SER A 114 9.78 -55.17 -34.64
CA SER A 114 9.82 -56.35 -35.51
C SER A 114 8.57 -57.23 -35.42
N GLY A 115 7.96 -57.31 -34.23
CA GLY A 115 6.79 -58.14 -33.97
C GLY A 115 5.46 -57.43 -34.26
N ASP A 116 5.30 -56.20 -33.75
CA ASP A 116 4.09 -55.39 -33.92
C ASP A 116 4.43 -53.89 -33.90
N TYR A 117 4.75 -53.36 -35.07
CA TYR A 117 5.12 -51.96 -35.22
C TYR A 117 3.98 -51.00 -34.85
N LEU A 118 2.70 -51.39 -35.01
CA LEU A 118 1.55 -50.55 -34.66
C LEU A 118 1.46 -50.37 -33.14
N LYS A 119 1.68 -51.45 -32.39
CA LYS A 119 1.80 -51.40 -30.94
C LYS A 119 2.98 -50.55 -30.51
N ALA A 120 4.14 -50.70 -31.16
CA ALA A 120 5.33 -49.89 -30.88
C ALA A 120 5.08 -48.39 -31.15
N VAL A 121 4.38 -48.03 -32.24
CA VAL A 121 3.97 -46.64 -32.53
C VAL A 121 3.05 -46.10 -31.43
N SER A 122 2.02 -46.85 -31.05
CA SER A 122 1.09 -46.45 -29.97
C SER A 122 1.82 -46.26 -28.64
N GLU A 123 2.72 -47.17 -28.30
CA GLU A 123 3.55 -47.11 -27.10
C GLU A 123 4.46 -45.87 -27.11
N THR A 124 5.15 -45.63 -28.23
CA THR A 124 6.01 -44.46 -28.43
C THR A 124 5.25 -43.16 -28.16
N ILE A 125 4.06 -43.02 -28.76
CA ILE A 125 3.22 -41.84 -28.65
C ILE A 125 2.78 -41.59 -27.20
N LYS A 126 2.39 -42.67 -26.50
CA LYS A 126 1.94 -42.61 -25.11
C LYS A 126 3.09 -42.30 -24.16
N ASN A 127 4.22 -43.02 -24.27
CA ASN A 127 5.40 -42.86 -23.43
C ASN A 127 6.00 -41.46 -23.56
N GLY A 128 6.04 -40.91 -24.78
CA GLY A 128 6.52 -39.56 -25.02
C GLY A 128 5.56 -38.44 -24.60
N ARG A 129 4.32 -38.77 -24.18
CA ARG A 129 3.25 -37.80 -23.91
C ARG A 129 3.04 -36.85 -25.11
N ILE A 130 3.07 -37.43 -26.32
CA ILE A 130 2.94 -36.73 -27.61
C ILE A 130 1.62 -37.05 -28.33
N SER A 131 0.69 -37.75 -27.69
CA SER A 131 -0.63 -38.11 -28.26
C SER A 131 -1.40 -36.95 -28.89
N ARG A 132 -1.24 -35.74 -28.35
CA ARG A 132 -1.89 -34.53 -28.91
C ARG A 132 -1.51 -34.26 -30.37
N TYR A 133 -0.30 -34.60 -30.78
CA TYR A 133 0.22 -34.36 -32.13
C TYR A 133 -0.27 -35.42 -33.14
N PHE A 134 -0.65 -36.59 -32.64
CA PHE A 134 -1.01 -37.78 -33.40
C PHE A 134 -2.47 -38.16 -33.16
N ASN A 135 -3.34 -37.15 -33.14
CA ASN A 135 -4.78 -37.32 -33.02
C ASN A 135 -5.48 -36.69 -34.24
N PRO A 136 -5.95 -37.48 -35.21
CA PRO A 136 -6.56 -36.93 -36.43
C PRO A 136 -7.90 -36.22 -36.17
N GLN A 137 -8.55 -36.47 -35.03
CA GLN A 137 -9.79 -35.81 -34.63
C GLN A 137 -9.56 -34.43 -34.01
N ASP A 138 -8.33 -34.12 -33.56
CA ASP A 138 -8.02 -32.88 -32.88
C ASP A 138 -7.35 -31.86 -33.82
N SER A 139 -8.19 -31.03 -34.45
CA SER A 139 -7.73 -29.89 -35.24
C SER A 139 -7.39 -28.66 -34.40
N THR A 140 -7.74 -28.65 -33.11
CA THR A 140 -7.62 -27.45 -32.26
C THR A 140 -6.17 -27.16 -31.88
N LEU A 141 -5.37 -28.20 -31.66
CA LEU A 141 -3.96 -28.08 -31.31
C LEU A 141 -3.17 -27.23 -32.31
N TYR A 142 -3.28 -27.53 -33.60
CA TYR A 142 -2.49 -26.85 -34.64
C TYR A 142 -2.90 -25.38 -34.80
N ASN A 143 -4.19 -25.08 -34.63
CA ASN A 143 -4.69 -23.71 -34.59
C ASN A 143 -4.15 -22.96 -33.35
N GLU A 144 -4.12 -23.61 -32.20
CA GLU A 144 -3.56 -23.05 -30.96
C GLU A 144 -2.06 -22.79 -31.09
N MET A 145 -1.29 -23.76 -31.62
CA MET A 145 0.13 -23.60 -31.88
C MET A 145 0.38 -22.42 -32.82
N THR A 146 -0.36 -22.33 -33.94
CA THR A 146 -0.25 -21.21 -34.89
C THR A 146 -0.52 -19.86 -34.21
N ARG A 147 -1.56 -19.76 -33.38
CA ARG A 147 -1.87 -18.54 -32.61
C ARG A 147 -0.78 -18.16 -31.61
N LYS A 148 -0.12 -19.16 -31.01
CA LYS A 148 1.04 -19.00 -30.12
C LYS A 148 2.35 -18.79 -30.88
N GLY A 149 2.31 -18.72 -32.21
CA GLY A 149 3.50 -18.58 -33.03
C GLY A 149 4.42 -19.80 -32.97
N ARG A 150 3.86 -20.99 -32.76
CA ARG A 150 4.60 -22.26 -32.68
C ARG A 150 4.26 -23.15 -33.89
N SER A 151 5.24 -23.92 -34.32
CA SER A 151 5.14 -25.00 -35.29
C SER A 151 5.80 -26.25 -34.70
N ALA A 152 5.67 -27.39 -35.38
CA ALA A 152 6.29 -28.63 -34.92
C ALA A 152 6.91 -29.43 -36.06
N PHE A 153 7.97 -30.16 -35.73
CA PHE A 153 8.55 -31.22 -36.57
C PHE A 153 8.88 -32.43 -35.69
N ALA A 154 9.10 -33.58 -36.30
CA ALA A 154 9.48 -34.79 -35.59
C ALA A 154 10.81 -35.35 -36.09
N ILE A 155 11.61 -35.88 -35.17
CA ILE A 155 12.76 -36.71 -35.47
C ILE A 155 12.39 -38.16 -35.17
N LEU A 156 12.48 -39.03 -36.17
CA LEU A 156 12.18 -40.45 -36.07
C LEU A 156 13.45 -41.26 -36.32
N PHE A 157 13.83 -42.08 -35.34
CA PHE A 157 14.79 -43.17 -35.57
C PHE A 157 14.10 -44.51 -35.34
N SER A 158 14.15 -45.34 -36.37
CA SER A 158 13.56 -46.68 -36.44
C SER A 158 14.67 -47.73 -36.54
N PRO A 159 14.42 -49.01 -36.26
CA PRO A 159 15.42 -50.05 -36.47
C PRO A 159 15.58 -50.35 -37.97
N ALA A 160 16.82 -50.50 -38.44
CA ALA A 160 17.10 -51.03 -39.78
C ALA A 160 16.85 -52.55 -39.83
N PRO A 161 16.76 -53.19 -41.03
CA PRO A 161 16.67 -54.64 -41.11
C PRO A 161 17.91 -55.30 -40.49
N THR A 162 17.71 -56.41 -39.80
CA THR A 162 18.80 -57.27 -39.29
C THR A 162 18.70 -58.66 -39.92
N ALA A 163 19.67 -59.54 -39.65
CA ALA A 163 19.64 -60.92 -40.16
C ALA A 163 18.36 -61.69 -39.77
N THR A 164 17.70 -61.31 -38.67
CA THR A 164 16.56 -62.01 -38.07
C THR A 164 15.25 -61.22 -38.08
N SER A 165 15.27 -59.95 -38.52
CA SER A 165 14.10 -59.06 -38.50
C SER A 165 14.01 -58.17 -39.73
N GLY A 166 12.80 -57.99 -40.25
CA GLY A 166 12.51 -56.99 -41.28
C GLY A 166 12.54 -55.55 -40.75
N CYS A 167 12.36 -54.58 -41.65
CA CYS A 167 12.31 -53.15 -41.35
C CYS A 167 10.92 -52.57 -41.69
N PRO A 168 10.03 -52.36 -40.71
CA PRO A 168 8.74 -51.71 -40.93
C PRO A 168 8.84 -50.18 -40.90
N SER A 169 10.03 -49.60 -41.17
CA SER A 169 10.22 -48.14 -41.09
C SER A 169 9.35 -47.32 -42.05
N PRO A 170 9.15 -47.73 -43.33
CA PRO A 170 8.22 -47.05 -44.22
C PRO A 170 6.78 -47.06 -43.67
N GLU A 171 6.33 -48.21 -43.15
CA GLU A 171 5.00 -48.39 -42.57
C GLU A 171 4.80 -47.55 -41.30
N ILE A 172 5.82 -47.47 -40.44
CA ILE A 172 5.84 -46.59 -39.27
C ILE A 172 5.66 -45.13 -39.69
N LEU A 173 6.40 -44.67 -40.71
CA LEU A 173 6.30 -43.30 -41.18
C LEU A 173 4.91 -43.00 -41.74
N GLU A 174 4.33 -43.89 -42.55
CA GLU A 174 2.98 -43.72 -43.09
C GLU A 174 1.91 -43.71 -41.98
N GLU A 175 2.02 -44.56 -40.96
CA GLU A 175 1.13 -44.55 -39.81
C GLU A 175 1.21 -43.22 -39.04
N LEU A 176 2.41 -42.73 -38.75
CA LEU A 176 2.61 -41.46 -38.06
C LEU A 176 2.12 -40.25 -38.89
N LYS A 177 2.26 -40.31 -40.22
CA LYS A 177 1.69 -39.31 -41.14
C LYS A 177 0.17 -39.35 -41.12
N ALA A 178 -0.44 -40.53 -41.14
CA ALA A 178 -1.90 -40.67 -41.06
C ALA A 178 -2.44 -40.10 -39.74
N LEU A 179 -1.81 -40.45 -38.61
CA LEU A 179 -2.19 -39.97 -37.28
C LEU A 179 -1.98 -38.46 -37.09
N SER A 180 -1.00 -37.87 -37.78
CA SER A 180 -0.74 -36.42 -37.75
C SER A 180 -1.48 -35.64 -38.84
N CYS A 181 -2.29 -36.34 -39.67
CA CYS A 181 -2.89 -35.80 -40.90
C CYS A 181 -1.88 -35.11 -41.83
N GLY A 182 -0.62 -35.57 -41.82
CA GLY A 182 0.46 -35.00 -42.63
C GLY A 182 0.93 -33.60 -42.20
N ARG A 183 0.52 -33.11 -41.01
CA ARG A 183 0.85 -31.76 -40.53
C ARG A 183 2.23 -31.64 -39.89
N ILE A 184 2.84 -32.77 -39.56
CA ILE A 184 4.18 -32.82 -38.94
C ILE A 184 5.16 -33.34 -39.99
N PRO A 185 6.18 -32.55 -40.37
CA PRO A 185 7.26 -33.03 -41.19
C PRO A 185 8.23 -33.87 -40.35
N PHE A 186 8.79 -34.90 -40.97
CA PHE A 186 9.71 -35.84 -40.33
C PHE A 186 11.13 -35.71 -40.87
N PHE A 187 12.10 -35.78 -39.97
CA PHE A 187 13.52 -35.96 -40.24
C PHE A 187 13.99 -37.25 -39.57
N GLY A 188 14.90 -37.98 -40.19
CA GLY A 188 15.61 -39.06 -39.53
C GLY A 188 15.97 -40.20 -40.46
N GLY A 189 16.01 -41.40 -39.92
CA GLY A 189 16.44 -42.60 -40.63
C GLY A 189 16.53 -43.80 -39.70
N CYS A 190 16.88 -44.95 -40.25
CA CYS A 190 17.02 -46.19 -39.51
C CYS A 190 18.39 -46.28 -38.83
N ALA A 191 18.39 -46.68 -37.56
CA ALA A 191 19.56 -47.05 -36.79
C ALA A 191 20.22 -48.29 -37.41
N ILE A 192 21.54 -48.26 -37.56
CA ILE A 192 22.32 -49.33 -38.17
C ILE A 192 23.55 -49.62 -37.31
N ASP A 193 24.08 -50.83 -37.42
CA ASP A 193 25.41 -51.16 -36.92
C ASP A 193 26.18 -51.95 -37.99
N THR A 194 27.35 -51.43 -38.38
CA THR A 194 28.27 -52.08 -39.30
C THR A 194 29.57 -52.52 -38.60
N SER A 195 29.72 -52.22 -37.31
CA SER A 195 30.95 -52.41 -36.56
C SER A 195 30.66 -52.91 -35.14
N GLY A 196 30.68 -54.24 -34.95
CA GLY A 196 30.67 -54.86 -33.62
C GLY A 196 29.68 -56.02 -33.48
N THR A 197 28.48 -55.91 -34.05
CA THR A 197 27.43 -56.96 -33.94
C THR A 197 27.24 -57.81 -35.19
N THR A 198 28.10 -57.69 -36.20
CA THR A 198 27.93 -58.30 -37.54
C THR A 198 26.62 -57.93 -38.26
N GLY A 199 25.91 -56.87 -37.81
CA GLY A 199 24.59 -56.50 -38.33
C GLY A 199 23.43 -57.30 -37.71
N GLU A 200 23.67 -57.96 -36.57
CA GLU A 200 22.66 -58.75 -35.85
C GLU A 200 21.69 -57.85 -35.05
N GLU A 201 22.16 -56.73 -34.50
CA GLU A 201 21.34 -55.80 -33.71
C GLU A 201 21.67 -54.33 -34.01
N ASN A 202 20.65 -53.47 -33.91
CA ASN A 202 20.78 -52.01 -33.96
C ASN A 202 19.99 -51.39 -32.80
N PHE A 203 20.36 -50.17 -32.42
CA PHE A 203 19.88 -49.56 -31.18
C PHE A 203 19.39 -48.13 -31.39
N VAL A 204 18.28 -47.79 -30.72
CA VAL A 204 17.88 -46.39 -30.50
C VAL A 204 18.17 -46.00 -29.05
N PHE A 205 18.50 -44.73 -28.83
CA PHE A 205 18.84 -44.22 -27.50
C PHE A 205 17.70 -43.36 -26.97
N CYS A 206 17.34 -43.54 -25.70
CA CYS A 206 16.45 -42.62 -25.01
C CYS A 206 16.77 -42.58 -23.51
N GLY A 207 17.15 -41.41 -23.00
CA GLY A 207 17.58 -41.21 -21.62
C GLY A 207 18.93 -41.87 -21.35
N ASN A 208 18.96 -42.84 -20.43
CA ASN A 208 20.19 -43.55 -20.03
C ASN A 208 20.29 -44.96 -20.62
N GLN A 209 19.40 -45.31 -21.54
CA GLN A 209 19.26 -46.68 -22.04
C GLN A 209 19.31 -46.72 -23.55
N ALA A 210 20.00 -47.73 -24.07
CA ALA A 210 19.89 -48.19 -25.44
C ALA A 210 18.82 -49.29 -25.55
N TYR A 211 18.04 -49.24 -26.63
CA TYR A 211 16.96 -50.19 -26.90
C TYR A 211 17.16 -50.83 -28.26
N SER A 212 17.28 -52.15 -28.29
CA SER A 212 17.18 -52.93 -29.53
C SER A 212 15.73 -53.15 -29.94
N ASP A 213 15.50 -53.46 -31.21
CA ASP A 213 14.17 -53.69 -31.79
C ASP A 213 13.12 -52.63 -31.37
N SER A 214 13.55 -51.38 -31.42
CA SER A 214 12.81 -50.26 -30.85
C SER A 214 12.92 -49.03 -31.75
N MET A 215 11.92 -48.16 -31.64
CA MET A 215 11.91 -46.86 -32.31
C MET A 215 11.90 -45.73 -31.29
N VAL A 216 12.45 -44.59 -31.66
CA VAL A 216 12.38 -43.35 -30.88
C VAL A 216 11.78 -42.24 -31.73
N LEU A 217 10.87 -41.47 -31.14
CA LEU A 217 10.21 -40.35 -31.79
C LEU A 217 10.33 -39.13 -30.88
N ALA A 218 11.01 -38.09 -31.37
CA ALA A 218 11.15 -36.82 -30.70
C ALA A 218 10.35 -35.74 -31.43
N VAL A 219 9.32 -35.20 -30.80
CA VAL A 219 8.54 -34.08 -31.35
C VAL A 219 9.10 -32.77 -30.79
N PHE A 220 9.52 -31.90 -31.70
CA PHE A 220 9.99 -30.56 -31.40
C PHE A 220 8.88 -29.56 -31.68
N GLU A 221 8.44 -28.82 -30.66
CA GLU A 221 7.59 -27.64 -30.82
C GLU A 221 8.47 -26.40 -30.73
N THR A 222 8.42 -25.56 -31.77
CA THR A 222 9.38 -24.47 -31.95
C THR A 222 8.72 -23.19 -32.45
N GLY A 223 9.25 -22.04 -32.03
CA GLY A 223 8.99 -20.75 -32.67
C GLY A 223 10.04 -20.37 -33.72
N LEU A 224 11.14 -21.11 -33.79
CA LEU A 224 12.24 -20.90 -34.73
C LEU A 224 11.83 -21.34 -36.13
N LYS A 225 12.43 -20.73 -37.15
CA LYS A 225 12.37 -21.26 -38.51
C LYS A 225 13.13 -22.59 -38.57
N PHE A 226 12.57 -23.55 -39.31
CA PHE A 226 13.25 -24.79 -39.64
C PHE A 226 12.89 -25.21 -41.07
N GLY A 227 13.73 -26.03 -41.68
CA GLY A 227 13.45 -26.67 -42.97
C GLY A 227 13.93 -28.10 -42.96
N ILE A 228 13.22 -28.99 -43.66
CA ILE A 228 13.65 -30.38 -43.87
C ILE A 228 13.59 -30.63 -45.37
N ALA A 229 14.67 -31.11 -45.96
CA ALA A 229 14.68 -31.57 -47.34
C ALA A 229 15.52 -32.82 -47.51
N MET A 230 15.36 -33.47 -48.67
CA MET A 230 16.16 -34.62 -49.05
C MET A 230 16.58 -34.58 -50.52
N GLY A 231 17.69 -35.26 -50.83
CA GLY A 231 18.22 -35.39 -52.19
C GLY A 231 19.05 -36.66 -52.38
N HIS A 232 19.19 -37.11 -53.64
CA HIS A 232 19.92 -38.34 -54.00
C HIS A 232 21.10 -38.13 -54.96
N GLY A 233 21.02 -37.19 -55.91
CA GLY A 233 22.06 -36.99 -56.95
C GLY A 233 22.12 -38.05 -58.05
N LEU A 234 21.42 -39.17 -57.89
CA LEU A 234 21.24 -40.19 -58.94
C LEU A 234 20.48 -39.67 -60.18
N GLN A 235 20.84 -40.15 -61.36
CA GLN A 235 20.24 -39.78 -62.64
C GLN A 235 19.35 -40.89 -63.20
N PRO A 236 18.16 -40.60 -63.75
CA PRO A 236 17.30 -41.62 -64.35
C PRO A 236 17.85 -42.09 -65.70
N SER A 237 17.95 -43.40 -65.90
CA SER A 237 18.33 -44.01 -67.18
C SER A 237 17.11 -44.18 -68.11
N ALA A 238 17.35 -44.63 -69.34
CA ALA A 238 16.28 -45.03 -70.27
C ALA A 238 15.65 -46.40 -69.93
N LYS A 239 16.27 -47.17 -69.02
CA LYS A 239 15.85 -48.52 -68.66
C LYS A 239 14.79 -48.45 -67.56
N LYS A 240 13.63 -49.04 -67.82
CA LYS A 240 12.49 -49.05 -66.89
C LYS A 240 11.67 -50.33 -67.01
N ALA A 241 10.94 -50.65 -65.96
CA ALA A 241 9.98 -51.74 -65.90
C ALA A 241 8.78 -51.36 -65.03
N VAL A 242 7.62 -51.95 -65.29
CA VAL A 242 6.39 -51.72 -64.51
C VAL A 242 6.17 -52.88 -63.55
N VAL A 243 5.90 -52.58 -62.28
CA VAL A 243 5.47 -53.57 -61.29
C VAL A 243 4.11 -54.11 -61.70
N THR A 244 4.02 -55.37 -62.12
CA THR A 244 2.74 -56.00 -62.48
C THR A 244 2.20 -56.89 -61.38
N LYS A 245 3.06 -57.35 -60.46
CA LYS A 245 2.65 -58.14 -59.30
C LYS A 245 3.63 -57.98 -58.14
N SER A 246 3.13 -57.67 -56.96
CA SER A 246 3.96 -57.56 -55.76
C SER A 246 3.31 -58.16 -54.51
N ARG A 247 4.15 -58.48 -53.51
CA ARG A 247 3.74 -58.95 -52.20
C ARG A 247 4.63 -58.27 -51.15
N HIS A 248 4.10 -57.25 -50.49
CA HIS A 248 4.88 -56.35 -49.63
C HIS A 248 6.11 -55.81 -50.38
N SER A 249 7.32 -56.06 -49.89
CA SER A 249 8.58 -55.63 -50.51
C SER A 249 9.10 -56.60 -51.58
N ASP A 250 8.44 -57.74 -51.80
CA ASP A 250 8.81 -58.71 -52.83
C ASP A 250 8.08 -58.37 -54.13
N ILE A 251 8.82 -57.91 -55.14
CA ILE A 251 8.31 -57.71 -56.49
C ILE A 251 8.38 -59.06 -57.19
N LEU A 252 7.23 -59.65 -57.47
CA LEU A 252 7.13 -60.98 -58.06
C LEU A 252 7.22 -60.91 -59.59
N GLU A 253 6.55 -59.90 -60.18
CA GLU A 253 6.55 -59.71 -61.63
C GLU A 253 6.82 -58.25 -62.02
N LEU A 254 7.67 -58.09 -63.04
CA LEU A 254 7.93 -56.86 -63.75
C LEU A 254 7.55 -57.06 -65.22
N ASP A 255 6.81 -56.12 -65.81
CA ASP A 255 6.32 -56.20 -67.20
C ASP A 255 5.66 -57.56 -67.55
N GLY A 256 4.97 -58.17 -66.58
CA GLY A 256 4.29 -59.47 -66.74
C GLY A 256 5.22 -60.69 -66.78
N LYS A 257 6.50 -60.54 -66.40
CA LYS A 257 7.51 -61.60 -66.33
C LYS A 257 8.10 -61.70 -64.92
N PRO A 258 8.72 -62.84 -64.54
CA PRO A 258 9.41 -62.95 -63.24
C PRO A 258 10.39 -61.80 -63.03
N ALA A 259 10.26 -61.10 -61.90
CA ALA A 259 11.02 -59.86 -61.69
C ALA A 259 12.53 -60.08 -61.69
N ALA A 260 13.01 -61.25 -61.25
CA ALA A 260 14.43 -61.61 -61.29
C ALA A 260 14.99 -61.63 -62.72
N ASP A 261 14.21 -62.13 -63.67
CA ASP A 261 14.64 -62.25 -65.07
C ASP A 261 14.67 -60.88 -65.74
N VAL A 262 13.67 -60.03 -65.46
CA VAL A 262 13.64 -58.64 -65.94
C VAL A 262 14.78 -57.83 -65.33
N PHE A 263 15.01 -57.94 -64.03
CA PHE A 263 16.12 -57.28 -63.35
C PHE A 263 17.47 -57.68 -63.94
N SER A 264 17.70 -58.98 -64.11
CA SER A 264 18.91 -59.51 -64.75
C SER A 264 19.11 -58.93 -66.16
N ALA A 265 18.04 -58.86 -66.96
CA ALA A 265 18.07 -58.29 -68.30
C ALA A 265 18.34 -56.77 -68.29
N LEU A 266 17.76 -56.01 -67.36
CA LEU A 266 18.00 -54.57 -67.22
C LEU A 266 19.48 -54.29 -66.90
N HIS A 267 20.15 -55.15 -66.14
CA HIS A 267 21.57 -55.00 -65.79
C HIS A 267 22.55 -55.69 -66.76
N ASN A 268 22.06 -56.38 -67.78
CA ASN A 268 22.88 -57.23 -68.66
C ASN A 268 23.71 -58.28 -67.88
N LEU A 269 23.13 -58.84 -66.82
CA LEU A 269 23.74 -59.90 -65.99
C LEU A 269 22.94 -61.19 -66.11
N SER A 270 23.59 -62.35 -65.89
CA SER A 270 22.87 -63.61 -65.75
C SER A 270 22.25 -63.72 -64.35
N ARG A 271 21.16 -64.48 -64.22
CA ARG A 271 20.54 -64.76 -62.94
C ARG A 271 21.49 -65.47 -61.97
N GLU A 272 22.28 -66.41 -62.46
CA GLU A 272 23.32 -67.11 -61.70
C GLU A 272 24.34 -66.14 -61.08
N ASN A 273 24.64 -65.02 -61.75
CA ASN A 273 25.57 -64.01 -61.21
C ASN A 273 24.98 -63.22 -60.02
N LEU A 274 23.65 -63.24 -59.86
CA LEU A 274 22.91 -62.45 -58.85
C LEU A 274 22.35 -63.32 -57.72
N GLU A 275 22.15 -64.62 -57.95
CA GLU A 275 21.61 -65.54 -56.94
C GLU A 275 22.48 -65.62 -55.69
N GLY A 276 21.84 -65.56 -54.52
CA GLY A 276 22.51 -65.61 -53.22
C GLY A 276 23.35 -64.38 -52.86
N LYS A 277 23.35 -63.33 -53.69
CA LYS A 277 24.13 -62.10 -53.46
C LYS A 277 23.24 -60.92 -53.06
N TYR A 278 23.85 -59.95 -52.39
CA TYR A 278 23.24 -58.64 -52.18
C TYR A 278 23.29 -57.84 -53.49
N LEU A 279 22.12 -57.54 -54.07
CA LEU A 279 22.02 -57.05 -55.45
C LEU A 279 22.68 -55.69 -55.63
N PHE A 280 22.55 -54.81 -54.63
CA PHE A 280 23.13 -53.47 -54.70
C PHE A 280 24.67 -53.51 -54.85
N GLU A 281 25.37 -54.42 -54.17
CA GLU A 281 26.82 -54.58 -54.33
C GLU A 281 27.22 -55.08 -55.73
N GLN A 282 26.32 -55.75 -56.44
CA GLN A 282 26.59 -56.26 -57.79
C GLN A 282 26.31 -55.22 -58.87
N THR A 283 25.36 -54.30 -58.65
CA THR A 283 24.88 -53.39 -59.70
C THR A 283 25.12 -51.92 -59.43
N ALA A 284 25.16 -51.48 -58.16
CA ALA A 284 25.25 -50.07 -57.74
C ALA A 284 24.20 -49.14 -58.37
N THR A 285 23.09 -49.69 -58.86
CA THR A 285 22.04 -48.97 -59.59
C THR A 285 20.68 -49.30 -58.99
N PRO A 286 20.12 -48.42 -58.14
CA PRO A 286 18.81 -48.65 -57.54
C PRO A 286 17.68 -48.33 -58.53
N PHE A 287 16.43 -48.59 -58.14
CA PHE A 287 15.26 -48.16 -58.87
C PHE A 287 14.76 -46.80 -58.38
N GLY A 288 14.13 -46.03 -59.26
CA GLY A 288 13.48 -44.76 -58.97
C GLY A 288 12.02 -44.75 -59.42
N MET A 289 11.13 -44.26 -58.58
CA MET A 289 9.74 -43.95 -58.94
C MET A 289 9.56 -42.43 -59.04
N ARG A 290 9.17 -41.95 -60.22
CA ARG A 290 8.97 -40.52 -60.47
C ARG A 290 7.64 -40.02 -59.89
N HIS A 291 7.67 -38.90 -59.17
CA HIS A 291 6.51 -38.16 -58.68
C HIS A 291 6.10 -37.03 -59.63
N SER A 292 4.93 -36.44 -59.40
CA SER A 292 4.34 -35.35 -60.22
C SER A 292 5.25 -34.12 -60.37
N LEU A 293 6.02 -33.77 -59.33
CA LEU A 293 6.99 -32.67 -59.35
C LEU A 293 8.38 -33.07 -59.91
N GLY A 294 8.51 -34.27 -60.47
CA GLY A 294 9.73 -34.73 -61.12
C GLY A 294 10.80 -35.32 -60.20
N GLN A 295 10.61 -35.29 -58.87
CA GLN A 295 11.46 -35.98 -57.90
C GLN A 295 11.28 -37.51 -57.94
N TYR A 296 12.28 -38.26 -57.51
CA TYR A 296 12.24 -39.72 -57.47
C TYR A 296 12.26 -40.24 -56.03
N THR A 297 11.42 -41.23 -55.74
CA THR A 297 11.63 -42.11 -54.59
C THR A 297 12.57 -43.22 -55.00
N ILE A 298 13.61 -43.47 -54.19
CA ILE A 298 14.67 -44.43 -54.53
C ILE A 298 14.48 -45.73 -53.76
N PHE A 299 14.43 -46.84 -54.50
CA PHE A 299 14.22 -48.20 -54.02
C PHE A 299 15.48 -49.00 -54.26
N VAL A 300 16.13 -49.46 -53.18
CA VAL A 300 17.32 -50.31 -53.30
C VAL A 300 16.90 -51.78 -53.47
N PRO A 301 17.37 -52.48 -54.51
CA PRO A 301 17.18 -53.92 -54.66
C PRO A 301 18.10 -54.67 -53.68
N HIS A 302 17.52 -55.56 -52.88
CA HIS A 302 18.22 -56.30 -51.83
C HIS A 302 18.70 -57.68 -52.30
N SER A 303 17.79 -58.57 -52.68
CA SER A 303 18.11 -59.95 -53.05
C SER A 303 17.07 -60.53 -54.02
N LEU A 304 17.44 -61.56 -54.77
CA LEU A 304 16.45 -62.37 -55.50
C LEU A 304 15.63 -63.21 -54.50
N THR A 305 14.34 -63.37 -54.77
CA THR A 305 13.48 -64.24 -53.96
C THR A 305 13.48 -65.68 -54.51
N PRO A 306 13.19 -66.70 -53.68
CA PRO A 306 13.12 -68.10 -54.14
C PRO A 306 12.09 -68.32 -55.26
N GLU A 307 11.03 -67.50 -55.31
CA GLU A 307 9.98 -67.55 -56.33
C GLU A 307 10.36 -66.86 -57.65
N GLY A 308 11.59 -66.35 -57.79
CA GLY A 308 12.04 -65.62 -58.98
C GLY A 308 11.64 -64.15 -59.01
N GLY A 309 11.37 -63.57 -57.84
CA GLY A 309 11.13 -62.14 -57.66
C GLY A 309 12.40 -61.36 -57.28
N VAL A 310 12.23 -60.06 -57.07
CA VAL A 310 13.24 -59.14 -56.52
C VAL A 310 12.71 -58.51 -55.25
N ARG A 311 13.43 -58.68 -54.13
CA ARG A 311 13.13 -58.01 -52.88
C ARG A 311 13.68 -56.59 -52.92
N LEU A 312 12.84 -55.59 -52.70
CA LEU A 312 13.23 -54.20 -52.51
C LEU A 312 13.36 -53.86 -51.02
N ALA A 313 14.07 -52.79 -50.70
CA ALA A 313 14.21 -52.29 -49.33
C ALA A 313 12.89 -51.78 -48.74
N HIS A 314 11.93 -51.39 -49.57
CA HIS A 314 10.56 -51.04 -49.18
C HIS A 314 9.55 -51.36 -50.30
N PRO A 315 8.24 -51.46 -49.97
CA PRO A 315 7.21 -51.86 -50.93
C PRO A 315 7.05 -50.88 -52.11
N ALA A 316 6.79 -51.43 -53.30
CA ALA A 316 6.32 -50.69 -54.47
C ALA A 316 4.95 -51.23 -54.92
N GLN A 317 4.02 -50.32 -55.24
CA GLN A 317 2.66 -50.67 -55.63
C GLN A 317 2.60 -51.23 -57.06
N GLU A 318 1.67 -52.14 -57.32
CA GLU A 318 1.36 -52.58 -58.67
C GLU A 318 0.93 -51.39 -59.55
N GLY A 319 1.39 -51.38 -60.80
CA GLY A 319 1.26 -50.26 -61.73
C GLY A 319 2.38 -49.22 -61.63
N THR A 320 3.27 -49.32 -60.63
CA THR A 320 4.41 -48.40 -60.49
C THR A 320 5.44 -48.62 -61.60
N SER A 321 5.80 -47.56 -62.32
CA SER A 321 6.94 -47.57 -63.25
C SER A 321 8.23 -47.31 -62.49
N LEU A 322 9.08 -48.32 -62.39
CA LEU A 322 10.42 -48.24 -61.81
C LEU A 322 11.45 -47.97 -62.91
N VAL A 323 12.26 -46.94 -62.73
CA VAL A 323 13.33 -46.54 -63.64
C VAL A 323 14.67 -46.88 -63.00
N LEU A 324 15.62 -47.46 -63.74
CA LEU A 324 16.97 -47.65 -63.21
C LEU A 324 17.67 -46.30 -63.04
N MET A 325 18.25 -46.10 -61.87
CA MET A 325 18.95 -44.88 -61.48
C MET A 325 20.46 -45.12 -61.51
N GLU A 326 21.20 -44.21 -62.12
CA GLU A 326 22.66 -44.28 -62.26
C GLU A 326 23.32 -43.26 -61.34
N ALA A 327 24.42 -43.66 -60.71
CA ALA A 327 25.21 -42.78 -59.84
C ALA A 327 26.33 -42.11 -60.65
N ILE A 328 26.36 -40.79 -60.62
CA ILE A 328 27.52 -39.98 -61.04
C ILE A 328 28.09 -39.39 -59.75
N GLU A 329 29.32 -39.74 -59.39
CA GLU A 329 29.91 -39.39 -58.07
C GLU A 329 29.81 -37.89 -57.77
N ASP A 330 30.11 -37.03 -58.74
CA ASP A 330 30.07 -35.58 -58.55
C ASP A 330 28.64 -35.05 -58.33
N GLU A 331 27.64 -35.64 -58.99
CA GLU A 331 26.21 -35.30 -58.78
C GLU A 331 25.71 -35.81 -57.42
N VAL A 332 26.19 -36.99 -56.99
CA VAL A 332 25.91 -37.53 -55.67
C VAL A 332 26.50 -36.63 -54.59
N ILE A 333 27.75 -36.15 -54.74
CA ILE A 333 28.38 -35.18 -53.84
C ILE A 333 27.63 -33.84 -53.86
N ALA A 334 27.29 -33.33 -55.05
CA ALA A 334 26.54 -32.07 -55.21
C ALA A 334 25.16 -32.11 -54.54
N ALA A 335 24.52 -33.29 -54.50
CA ALA A 335 23.20 -33.46 -53.88
C ALA A 335 23.13 -33.00 -52.42
N GLY A 336 24.21 -33.15 -51.63
CA GLY A 336 24.24 -32.65 -50.26
C GLY A 336 24.11 -31.13 -50.19
N LYS A 337 24.91 -30.43 -51.00
CA LYS A 337 24.87 -28.97 -51.16
C LYS A 337 23.53 -28.50 -51.71
N ASP A 338 23.01 -29.14 -52.75
CA ASP A 338 21.75 -28.77 -53.39
C ASP A 338 20.57 -28.96 -52.42
N THR A 339 20.60 -30.04 -51.63
CA THR A 339 19.61 -30.29 -50.58
C THR A 339 19.64 -29.19 -49.52
N LEU A 340 20.83 -28.74 -49.09
CA LEU A 340 20.95 -27.63 -48.14
C LEU A 340 20.40 -26.33 -48.73
N GLN A 341 20.79 -25.98 -49.96
CA GLN A 341 20.31 -24.77 -50.64
C GLN A 341 18.80 -24.77 -50.85
N HIS A 342 18.24 -25.92 -51.22
CA HIS A 342 16.80 -26.10 -51.31
C HIS A 342 16.13 -25.89 -49.96
N THR A 343 16.69 -26.49 -48.89
CA THR A 343 16.19 -26.34 -47.52
C THR A 343 16.17 -24.87 -47.09
N MET A 344 17.25 -24.12 -47.35
CA MET A 344 17.31 -22.68 -47.05
C MET A 344 16.23 -21.89 -47.78
N THR A 345 16.09 -22.14 -49.09
CA THR A 345 15.16 -21.42 -49.95
C THR A 345 13.71 -21.66 -49.51
N GLN A 346 13.35 -22.92 -49.23
CA GLN A 346 12.00 -23.27 -48.80
C GLN A 346 11.66 -22.76 -47.39
N SER A 347 12.62 -22.81 -46.46
CA SER A 347 12.40 -22.37 -45.07
C SER A 347 12.56 -20.86 -44.88
N GLY A 348 13.17 -20.17 -45.85
CA GLY A 348 13.49 -18.75 -45.76
C GLY A 348 14.46 -18.43 -44.62
N ILE A 349 15.34 -19.37 -44.26
CA ILE A 349 16.36 -19.19 -43.22
C ILE A 349 17.55 -18.44 -43.81
N ALA A 350 17.83 -17.25 -43.28
CA ALA A 350 19.00 -16.45 -43.61
C ALA A 350 20.12 -16.59 -42.57
N GLU A 351 19.77 -16.84 -41.31
CA GLU A 351 20.72 -17.07 -40.21
C GLU A 351 20.64 -18.53 -39.73
N PRO A 352 21.38 -19.46 -40.35
CA PRO A 352 21.41 -20.86 -39.91
C PRO A 352 22.09 -20.99 -38.54
N ALA A 353 21.55 -21.83 -37.68
CA ALA A 353 22.06 -22.10 -36.33
C ALA A 353 22.53 -23.54 -36.14
N ALA A 354 21.92 -24.51 -36.83
CA ALA A 354 22.32 -25.91 -36.77
C ALA A 354 21.88 -26.69 -38.00
N ILE A 355 22.70 -27.69 -38.36
CA ILE A 355 22.43 -28.66 -39.42
C ILE A 355 22.39 -30.04 -38.79
N LEU A 356 21.29 -30.76 -38.98
CA LEU A 356 21.23 -32.20 -38.77
C LEU A 356 21.24 -32.92 -40.11
N ALA A 357 22.15 -33.86 -40.29
CA ALA A 357 22.30 -34.62 -41.51
C ALA A 357 22.11 -36.12 -41.28
N CYS A 358 21.34 -36.78 -42.12
CA CYS A 358 21.27 -38.24 -42.18
C CYS A 358 21.60 -38.65 -43.62
N SER A 359 22.76 -39.28 -43.82
CA SER A 359 23.20 -39.73 -45.15
C SER A 359 23.17 -41.26 -45.22
N CYS A 360 22.72 -41.81 -46.34
CA CYS A 360 22.67 -43.26 -46.50
C CYS A 360 24.07 -43.88 -46.45
N PHE A 361 24.25 -44.97 -45.70
CA PHE A 361 25.54 -45.66 -45.61
C PHE A 361 26.00 -46.20 -46.97
N LEU A 362 25.07 -46.54 -47.87
CA LEU A 362 25.38 -47.01 -49.22
C LEU A 362 26.06 -45.92 -50.08
N ARG A 363 25.80 -44.64 -49.79
CA ARG A 363 26.53 -43.52 -50.43
C ARG A 363 28.01 -43.55 -50.12
N ARG A 364 28.42 -44.08 -48.95
CA ARG A 364 29.83 -44.32 -48.63
C ARG A 364 30.43 -45.43 -49.48
N GLN A 365 29.65 -46.46 -49.81
CA GLN A 365 30.09 -47.53 -50.72
C GLN A 365 30.21 -47.01 -52.15
N LEU A 366 29.26 -46.17 -52.60
CA LEU A 366 29.29 -45.52 -53.91
C LEU A 366 30.48 -44.57 -54.06
N LEU A 367 30.67 -43.65 -53.11
CA LEU A 367 31.68 -42.60 -53.17
C LEU A 367 33.09 -43.07 -52.75
N LYS A 368 33.20 -44.24 -52.11
CA LYS A 368 34.47 -44.81 -51.61
C LYS A 368 35.24 -43.74 -50.81
N ASP A 369 36.50 -43.46 -51.12
CA ASP A 369 37.34 -42.50 -50.41
C ASP A 369 36.85 -41.04 -50.51
N ARG A 370 35.96 -40.74 -51.46
CA ARG A 370 35.41 -39.40 -51.70
C ARG A 370 34.17 -39.08 -50.85
N TYR A 371 33.66 -40.03 -50.07
CA TYR A 371 32.45 -39.81 -49.27
C TYR A 371 32.51 -38.59 -48.31
N PRO A 372 33.67 -38.15 -47.77
CA PRO A 372 33.72 -36.94 -46.95
C PRO A 372 33.48 -35.64 -47.75
N GLU A 373 33.71 -35.65 -49.08
CA GLU A 373 33.51 -34.49 -49.96
C GLU A 373 32.05 -34.01 -49.94
N GLU A 374 31.08 -34.92 -49.80
CA GLU A 374 29.65 -34.58 -49.64
C GLU A 374 29.42 -33.65 -48.43
N LEU A 375 30.04 -33.97 -47.29
CA LEU A 375 29.90 -33.17 -46.07
C LEU A 375 30.68 -31.87 -46.16
N THR A 376 31.87 -31.89 -46.77
CA THR A 376 32.66 -30.68 -47.03
C THR A 376 31.88 -29.69 -47.90
N ALA A 377 31.21 -30.18 -48.95
CA ALA A 377 30.39 -29.34 -49.83
C ALA A 377 29.24 -28.64 -49.08
N ILE A 378 28.69 -29.27 -48.02
CA ILE A 378 27.68 -28.67 -47.14
C ILE A 378 28.32 -27.62 -46.23
N THR A 379 29.43 -27.95 -45.56
CA THR A 379 30.11 -27.03 -44.63
C THR A 379 30.70 -25.80 -45.33
N ASP A 380 31.09 -25.91 -46.60
CA ASP A 380 31.63 -24.79 -47.39
C ASP A 380 30.56 -23.70 -47.66
N ILE A 381 29.28 -24.07 -47.71
CA ILE A 381 28.18 -23.10 -47.85
C ILE A 381 27.93 -22.35 -46.54
N MET A 382 28.12 -23.04 -45.41
CA MET A 382 27.81 -22.53 -44.08
C MET A 382 28.98 -22.74 -43.10
N PRO A 383 30.12 -22.06 -43.32
CA PRO A 383 31.28 -22.24 -42.48
C PRO A 383 30.95 -21.82 -41.04
N GLY A 384 31.25 -22.69 -40.08
CA GLY A 384 31.08 -22.44 -38.65
C GLY A 384 29.69 -22.76 -38.08
N VAL A 385 28.71 -23.17 -38.91
CA VAL A 385 27.43 -23.69 -38.40
C VAL A 385 27.63 -25.14 -37.93
N PRO A 386 27.28 -25.49 -36.67
CA PRO A 386 27.38 -26.85 -36.18
C PRO A 386 26.55 -27.83 -37.02
N MET A 387 27.22 -28.84 -37.59
CA MET A 387 26.60 -29.94 -38.32
C MET A 387 26.81 -31.26 -37.57
N VAL A 388 25.73 -31.92 -37.18
CA VAL A 388 25.76 -33.23 -36.54
C VAL A 388 24.85 -34.22 -37.27
N GLY A 389 25.20 -35.49 -37.26
CA GLY A 389 24.43 -36.49 -37.97
C GLY A 389 25.03 -37.88 -37.87
N PHE A 390 24.52 -38.75 -38.72
CA PHE A 390 25.07 -40.09 -38.86
C PHE A 390 24.83 -40.65 -40.26
N TYR A 391 25.58 -41.70 -40.57
CA TYR A 391 25.34 -42.57 -41.71
C TYR A 391 24.40 -43.70 -41.30
N GLY A 392 23.19 -43.68 -41.86
CA GLY A 392 22.09 -44.61 -41.54
C GLY A 392 21.60 -45.34 -42.78
N ALA A 393 20.40 -45.91 -42.68
CA ALA A 393 19.67 -46.44 -43.84
C ALA A 393 18.23 -45.93 -43.82
N GLY A 394 17.53 -45.93 -44.96
CA GLY A 394 16.10 -45.65 -44.97
C GLY A 394 15.78 -44.25 -44.46
N GLU A 395 16.38 -43.25 -45.09
CA GLU A 395 16.31 -41.87 -44.64
C GLU A 395 14.89 -41.31 -44.80
N GLN A 396 14.48 -40.52 -43.82
CA GLN A 396 13.14 -39.98 -43.70
C GLN A 396 13.24 -38.46 -43.75
N GLY A 397 12.60 -37.87 -44.75
CA GLY A 397 12.71 -36.44 -45.01
C GLY A 397 11.53 -35.93 -45.82
N THR A 398 11.56 -34.65 -46.15
CA THR A 398 10.45 -34.00 -46.85
C THR A 398 10.86 -33.67 -48.28
N ASN A 399 9.99 -34.01 -49.22
CA ASN A 399 10.18 -33.72 -50.64
C ASN A 399 9.70 -32.30 -51.00
N ALA A 400 9.89 -31.89 -52.25
CA ALA A 400 9.48 -30.58 -52.76
C ALA A 400 7.96 -30.34 -52.71
N ASP A 401 7.16 -31.41 -52.62
CA ASP A 401 5.71 -31.35 -52.40
C ASP A 401 5.32 -31.26 -50.92
N HIS A 402 6.29 -31.07 -50.03
CA HIS A 402 6.12 -30.99 -48.57
C HIS A 402 5.59 -32.26 -47.91
N VAL A 403 5.66 -33.40 -48.59
CA VAL A 403 5.26 -34.70 -48.03
C VAL A 403 6.49 -35.46 -47.55
N SER A 404 6.46 -35.90 -46.29
CA SER A 404 7.51 -36.75 -45.75
C SER A 404 7.48 -38.15 -46.36
N ARG A 405 8.65 -38.67 -46.73
CA ARG A 405 8.83 -39.98 -47.36
C ARG A 405 10.05 -40.69 -46.81
N HIS A 406 10.01 -42.01 -46.92
CA HIS A 406 11.15 -42.89 -46.68
C HIS A 406 11.85 -43.16 -48.01
N ASN A 407 13.16 -43.00 -48.04
CA ASN A 407 13.99 -43.25 -49.22
C ASN A 407 15.27 -43.98 -48.84
N ASN A 408 15.92 -44.58 -49.84
CA ASN A 408 17.28 -45.09 -49.71
C ASN A 408 18.22 -44.27 -50.60
N GLU A 409 19.52 -44.41 -50.40
CA GLU A 409 20.54 -43.71 -51.22
C GLU A 409 20.40 -42.19 -51.23
N THR A 410 19.80 -41.64 -50.17
CA THR A 410 19.55 -40.21 -50.02
C THR A 410 20.37 -39.60 -48.90
N ILE A 411 20.50 -38.27 -48.96
CA ILE A 411 20.86 -37.44 -47.82
C ILE A 411 19.65 -36.59 -47.44
N VAL A 412 19.36 -36.54 -46.14
CA VAL A 412 18.31 -35.69 -45.56
C VAL A 412 18.97 -34.64 -44.68
N ILE A 413 18.52 -33.40 -44.81
CA ILE A 413 19.00 -32.27 -44.02
C ILE A 413 17.82 -31.65 -43.27
N LEU A 414 17.97 -31.50 -41.96
CA LEU A 414 17.17 -30.62 -41.13
C LEU A 414 18.01 -29.39 -40.80
N LEU A 415 17.55 -28.21 -41.23
CA LEU A 415 18.16 -26.92 -40.95
C LEU A 415 17.35 -26.19 -39.87
N LEU A 416 18.01 -25.78 -38.79
CA LEU A 416 17.43 -24.92 -37.75
C LEU A 416 17.99 -23.50 -37.90
N GLY A 417 17.09 -22.50 -37.89
CA GLY A 417 17.47 -21.09 -37.96
C GLY A 417 17.57 -20.44 -36.59
N ASN A 418 18.42 -19.43 -36.48
CA ASN A 418 18.44 -18.49 -35.36
C ASN A 418 17.23 -17.53 -35.41
N GLU A 419 16.51 -17.48 -36.52
CA GLU A 419 15.37 -16.59 -36.69
C GLU A 419 14.06 -17.19 -36.16
N LEU A 420 13.21 -16.34 -35.60
CA LEU A 420 11.82 -16.67 -35.33
C LEU A 420 10.99 -16.70 -36.63
N SER A 421 10.05 -17.62 -36.71
CA SER A 421 8.99 -17.59 -37.73
C SER A 421 8.19 -16.28 -37.63
N TYR A 422 7.52 -15.90 -38.72
CA TYR A 422 6.69 -14.68 -38.71
C TYR A 422 5.61 -14.75 -37.62
N ALA A 423 4.93 -15.89 -37.48
CA ALA A 423 3.93 -16.09 -36.44
C ALA A 423 4.54 -16.00 -35.02
N ALA A 424 5.75 -16.53 -34.81
CA ALA A 424 6.46 -16.40 -33.53
C ALA A 424 6.83 -14.95 -33.20
N LYS A 425 7.28 -14.16 -34.18
CA LYS A 425 7.58 -12.73 -33.99
C LYS A 425 6.33 -11.96 -33.54
N VAL A 426 5.22 -12.15 -34.27
CA VAL A 426 3.94 -11.49 -33.95
C VAL A 426 3.43 -11.93 -32.57
N ALA A 427 3.53 -13.22 -32.23
CA ALA A 427 3.12 -13.72 -30.92
C ALA A 427 3.95 -13.11 -29.77
N GLU A 428 5.25 -12.91 -29.98
CA GLU A 428 6.13 -12.30 -28.98
C GLU A 428 5.86 -10.80 -28.82
N GLU A 429 5.66 -10.07 -29.92
CA GLU A 429 5.26 -8.66 -29.90
C GLU A 429 3.92 -8.47 -29.18
N ASN A 430 2.94 -9.31 -29.49
CA ASN A 430 1.64 -9.31 -28.82
C ASN A 430 1.79 -9.59 -27.32
N ARG A 431 2.63 -10.55 -26.93
CA ARG A 431 2.89 -10.87 -25.52
C ARG A 431 3.45 -9.67 -24.75
N ILE A 432 4.39 -8.93 -25.37
CA ILE A 432 4.96 -7.71 -24.78
C ILE A 432 3.88 -6.64 -24.65
N LEU A 433 3.08 -6.42 -25.70
CA LEU A 433 2.01 -5.43 -25.71
C LEU A 433 0.94 -5.72 -24.65
N TYR A 434 0.54 -6.98 -24.48
CA TYR A 434 -0.41 -7.38 -23.44
C TYR A 434 0.13 -7.11 -22.03
N ARG A 435 1.40 -7.43 -21.75
CA ARG A 435 2.02 -7.12 -20.44
C ARG A 435 2.07 -5.61 -20.17
N MET A 436 2.40 -4.81 -21.18
CA MET A 436 2.40 -3.35 -21.06
C MET A 436 0.98 -2.81 -20.78
N LEU A 437 -0.03 -3.39 -21.44
CA LEU A 437 -1.42 -3.01 -21.23
C LEU A 437 -1.91 -3.38 -19.82
N GLU A 438 -1.58 -4.59 -19.35
CA GLU A 438 -1.89 -5.03 -17.97
C GLU A 438 -1.23 -4.12 -16.93
N ALA A 439 0.04 -3.75 -17.12
CA ALA A 439 0.75 -2.83 -16.23
C ALA A 439 0.09 -1.44 -16.21
N ARG A 440 -0.27 -0.89 -17.37
CA ARG A 440 -1.00 0.40 -17.46
C ARG A 440 -2.38 0.33 -16.82
N LEU A 441 -3.09 -0.78 -16.98
CA LEU A 441 -4.41 -0.96 -16.37
C LEU A 441 -4.31 -1.01 -14.84
N ALA A 442 -3.31 -1.71 -14.30
CA ALA A 442 -3.04 -1.76 -12.86
C ALA A 442 -2.67 -0.38 -12.30
N GLU A 443 -1.81 0.37 -12.99
CA GLU A 443 -1.46 1.76 -12.63
C GLU A 443 -2.71 2.66 -12.59
N LYS A 444 -3.57 2.57 -13.61
CA LYS A 444 -4.83 3.31 -13.65
C LYS A 444 -5.74 2.97 -12.46
N GLN A 445 -5.90 1.69 -12.14
CA GLN A 445 -6.72 1.26 -11.00
C GLN A 445 -6.19 1.75 -9.66
N LEU A 446 -4.86 1.80 -9.49
CA LEU A 446 -4.23 2.34 -8.29
C LEU A 446 -4.52 3.84 -8.13
N LEU A 447 -4.39 4.61 -9.22
CA LEU A 447 -4.69 6.04 -9.22
C LEU A 447 -6.17 6.33 -8.95
N GLU A 448 -7.08 5.53 -9.52
CA GLU A 448 -8.52 5.64 -9.26
C GLU A 448 -8.84 5.34 -7.78
N ALA A 449 -8.19 4.33 -7.18
CA ALA A 449 -8.35 4.01 -5.77
C ALA A 449 -7.77 5.09 -4.84
N GLU A 450 -6.62 5.67 -5.18
CA GLU A 450 -6.02 6.78 -4.42
C GLU A 450 -6.92 8.03 -4.46
N LEU A 451 -7.44 8.39 -5.64
CA LEU A 451 -8.37 9.51 -5.79
C LEU A 451 -9.66 9.27 -5.00
N ALA A 452 -10.23 8.07 -5.06
CA ALA A 452 -11.40 7.72 -4.25
C ALA A 452 -11.10 7.82 -2.75
N GLY A 453 -9.92 7.36 -2.31
CA GLY A 453 -9.44 7.49 -0.94
C GLY A 453 -9.31 8.96 -0.49
N GLN A 454 -8.74 9.83 -1.33
CA GLN A 454 -8.62 11.26 -1.05
C GLN A 454 -9.99 11.94 -0.92
N ILE A 455 -10.96 11.61 -1.80
CA ILE A 455 -12.33 12.14 -1.73
C ILE A 455 -13.00 11.74 -0.41
N CYS A 456 -12.90 10.47 -0.01
CA CYS A 456 -13.43 10.00 1.27
C CYS A 456 -12.77 10.69 2.47
N PHE A 457 -11.45 10.88 2.44
CA PHE A 457 -10.72 11.58 3.51
C PHE A 457 -11.13 13.05 3.62
N LEU A 458 -11.22 13.78 2.51
CA LEU A 458 -11.69 15.17 2.50
C LEU A 458 -13.12 15.30 3.04
N GLN A 459 -13.99 14.37 2.67
CA GLN A 459 -15.36 14.34 3.17
C GLN A 459 -15.40 14.08 4.69
N ALA A 460 -14.60 13.14 5.18
CA ALA A 460 -14.47 12.86 6.61
C ALA A 460 -13.91 14.06 7.40
N LEU A 461 -12.92 14.78 6.86
CA LEU A 461 -12.41 16.01 7.49
C LEU A 461 -13.50 17.07 7.62
N ILE A 462 -14.25 17.32 6.54
CA ILE A 462 -15.34 18.31 6.54
C ILE A 462 -16.43 17.91 7.55
N ASP A 463 -16.80 16.63 7.60
CA ASP A 463 -17.85 16.11 8.50
C ASP A 463 -17.49 16.14 9.98
N ASN A 464 -16.21 16.16 10.34
CA ASN A 464 -15.76 16.29 11.73
C ASN A 464 -15.55 17.75 12.18
N ILE A 465 -15.81 18.74 11.32
CA ILE A 465 -15.79 20.15 11.75
C ILE A 465 -17.05 20.41 12.60
N PRO A 466 -16.92 20.86 13.86
CA PRO A 466 -18.06 21.04 14.77
C PRO A 466 -19.00 22.18 14.36
N ASN A 467 -18.50 23.12 13.57
CA ASN A 467 -19.30 24.23 13.05
C ASN A 467 -20.02 23.80 11.76
N PRO A 468 -21.28 24.23 11.53
CA PRO A 468 -21.93 24.09 10.23
C PRO A 468 -21.06 24.66 9.11
N VAL A 469 -20.72 23.84 8.12
CA VAL A 469 -19.96 24.22 6.92
C VAL A 469 -20.79 23.88 5.68
N PHE A 470 -20.80 24.78 4.70
CA PHE A 470 -21.41 24.54 3.40
C PHE A 470 -20.54 25.11 2.28
N TYR A 471 -20.70 24.57 1.08
CA TYR A 471 -20.02 25.07 -0.11
C TYR A 471 -20.92 25.00 -1.33
N LYS A 472 -20.74 25.96 -2.23
CA LYS A 472 -21.60 26.23 -3.39
C LYS A 472 -20.77 26.42 -4.65
N ASP A 473 -21.38 26.18 -5.80
CA ASP A 473 -20.82 26.45 -7.12
C ASP A 473 -20.84 27.96 -7.44
N PRO A 474 -20.24 28.39 -8.57
CA PRO A 474 -20.28 29.78 -9.01
C PRO A 474 -21.69 30.32 -9.30
N GLU A 475 -22.68 29.45 -9.52
CA GLU A 475 -24.09 29.78 -9.72
C GLU A 475 -24.86 29.91 -8.39
N GLY A 476 -24.21 29.63 -7.25
CA GLY A 476 -24.80 29.73 -5.92
C GLY A 476 -25.64 28.51 -5.49
N GLN A 477 -25.51 27.39 -6.20
CA GLN A 477 -26.13 26.11 -5.86
C GLN A 477 -25.24 25.33 -4.88
N TYR A 478 -25.81 24.65 -3.90
CA TYR A 478 -25.03 23.84 -2.96
C TYR A 478 -24.36 22.66 -3.67
N LEU A 479 -23.04 22.60 -3.53
CA LEU A 479 -22.21 21.45 -3.88
C LEU A 479 -22.11 20.46 -2.70
N GLY A 480 -22.37 20.93 -1.48
CA GLY A 480 -22.47 20.10 -0.30
C GLY A 480 -22.38 20.89 1.01
N CYS A 481 -22.46 20.16 2.11
CA CYS A 481 -22.39 20.66 3.48
C CYS A 481 -21.84 19.59 4.41
N ASN A 482 -21.37 19.94 5.61
CA ASN A 482 -20.92 18.96 6.59
C ASN A 482 -22.07 18.44 7.48
N LYS A 483 -21.78 17.41 8.29
CA LYS A 483 -22.74 16.85 9.25
C LYS A 483 -23.32 17.90 10.22
N ALA A 484 -22.49 18.79 10.76
CA ALA A 484 -22.95 19.85 11.67
C ALA A 484 -23.97 20.79 11.00
N PHE A 485 -23.85 21.05 9.70
CA PHE A 485 -24.83 21.84 8.95
C PHE A 485 -26.17 21.13 8.79
N GLU A 486 -26.14 19.82 8.53
CA GLU A 486 -27.36 19.01 8.48
C GLU A 486 -28.12 19.06 9.81
N GLU A 487 -27.40 18.94 10.92
CA GLU A 487 -27.95 18.95 12.28
C GLU A 487 -28.48 20.33 12.67
N TYR A 488 -27.75 21.39 12.35
CA TYR A 488 -28.10 22.76 12.72
C TYR A 488 -29.35 23.29 11.98
N PHE A 489 -29.53 22.92 10.71
CA PHE A 489 -30.70 23.34 9.92
C PHE A 489 -31.77 22.26 9.75
N HIS A 490 -31.55 21.06 10.30
CA HIS A 490 -32.42 19.90 10.14
C HIS A 490 -32.72 19.56 8.67
N VAL A 491 -31.69 19.58 7.81
CA VAL A 491 -31.77 19.24 6.37
C VAL A 491 -30.75 18.17 6.02
N ARG A 492 -31.04 17.28 5.07
CA ARG A 492 -30.04 16.32 4.56
C ARG A 492 -29.24 16.93 3.41
N ARG A 493 -27.95 16.61 3.32
CA ARG A 493 -27.05 17.04 2.23
C ARG A 493 -27.67 16.74 0.87
N GLU A 494 -28.16 15.53 0.67
CA GLU A 494 -28.80 15.05 -0.57
C GLU A 494 -30.00 15.92 -0.99
N GLU A 495 -30.71 16.54 -0.04
CA GLU A 495 -31.88 17.36 -0.30
C GLU A 495 -31.53 18.78 -0.71
N ILE A 496 -30.30 19.24 -0.45
CA ILE A 496 -29.84 20.59 -0.77
C ILE A 496 -28.94 20.65 -2.01
N LEU A 497 -28.35 19.53 -2.43
CA LEU A 497 -27.46 19.47 -3.60
C LEU A 497 -28.15 20.02 -4.87
N GLY A 498 -27.44 20.89 -5.59
CA GLY A 498 -27.95 21.55 -6.82
C GLY A 498 -29.06 22.57 -6.57
N ARG A 499 -29.36 22.90 -5.31
CA ARG A 499 -30.36 23.91 -4.96
C ARG A 499 -29.70 25.19 -4.46
N THR A 500 -30.41 26.32 -4.57
CA THR A 500 -29.95 27.58 -3.97
C THR A 500 -30.51 27.73 -2.55
N VAL A 501 -30.02 28.74 -1.79
CA VAL A 501 -30.56 29.03 -0.45
C VAL A 501 -32.06 29.35 -0.46
N LEU A 502 -32.60 29.82 -1.59
CA LEU A 502 -34.03 30.11 -1.77
C LEU A 502 -34.92 28.87 -1.67
N ASN A 503 -34.34 27.69 -1.87
CA ASN A 503 -35.06 26.42 -1.91
C ASN A 503 -34.97 25.65 -0.57
N LEU A 504 -34.42 26.27 0.47
CA LEU A 504 -34.28 25.68 1.80
C LEU A 504 -35.40 26.14 2.73
N ASN A 505 -36.08 25.19 3.38
CA ASN A 505 -37.03 25.47 4.44
C ASN A 505 -36.29 25.60 5.78
N GLY A 506 -36.74 26.48 6.67
CA GLY A 506 -36.18 26.61 8.03
C GLY A 506 -34.93 27.48 8.16
N VAL A 507 -34.36 28.00 7.07
CA VAL A 507 -33.25 28.98 7.14
C VAL A 507 -33.83 30.39 7.34
N PRO A 508 -33.52 31.11 8.43
CA PRO A 508 -34.00 32.47 8.62
C PRO A 508 -33.36 33.46 7.62
N GLN A 509 -34.07 34.54 7.30
CA GLN A 509 -33.54 35.64 6.47
C GLN A 509 -33.04 35.22 5.07
N ILE A 510 -33.66 34.22 4.44
CA ILE A 510 -33.27 33.62 3.15
C ILE A 510 -32.86 34.66 2.09
N GLU A 511 -33.64 35.73 1.91
CA GLU A 511 -33.36 36.78 0.94
C GLU A 511 -32.02 37.51 1.19
N ARG A 512 -31.68 37.73 2.46
CA ARG A 512 -30.41 38.36 2.86
C ARG A 512 -29.25 37.44 2.50
N HIS A 513 -29.36 36.14 2.80
CA HIS A 513 -28.34 35.16 2.45
C HIS A 513 -28.16 35.07 0.94
N HIS A 514 -29.24 35.05 0.16
CA HIS A 514 -29.20 35.02 -1.31
C HIS A 514 -28.54 36.27 -1.90
N LYS A 515 -28.90 37.47 -1.45
CA LYS A 515 -28.29 38.74 -1.92
C LYS A 515 -26.80 38.80 -1.60
N LEU A 516 -26.38 38.32 -0.43
CA LEU A 516 -24.97 38.26 -0.05
C LEU A 516 -24.18 37.24 -0.88
N ASP A 517 -24.78 36.08 -1.18
CA ASP A 517 -24.17 35.09 -2.07
C ASP A 517 -23.94 35.68 -3.47
N ALA A 518 -24.97 36.31 -4.05
CA ALA A 518 -24.84 36.98 -5.36
C ALA A 518 -23.75 38.06 -5.38
N LYS A 519 -23.62 38.84 -4.30
CA LYS A 519 -22.58 39.88 -4.19
C LYS A 519 -21.17 39.29 -4.10
N LEU A 520 -21.00 38.17 -3.38
CA LEU A 520 -19.72 37.46 -3.26
C LEU A 520 -19.33 36.77 -4.57
N ILE A 521 -20.30 36.19 -5.29
CA ILE A 521 -20.07 35.60 -6.62
C ILE A 521 -19.63 36.67 -7.62
N GLN A 522 -20.29 37.83 -7.61
CA GLN A 522 -19.99 38.91 -8.56
C GLN A 522 -18.65 39.61 -8.30
N ASN A 523 -18.31 39.86 -7.02
CA ASN A 523 -17.20 40.73 -6.65
C ASN A 523 -16.03 40.00 -5.97
N GLY A 524 -16.18 38.70 -5.68
CA GLY A 524 -15.25 37.96 -4.83
C GLY A 524 -15.25 38.45 -3.37
N GLY A 525 -14.25 38.00 -2.60
CA GLY A 525 -14.00 38.49 -1.24
C GLY A 525 -14.64 37.66 -0.13
N ARG A 526 -14.89 38.30 1.03
CA ARG A 526 -15.37 37.66 2.26
C ARG A 526 -16.50 38.49 2.88
N ALA A 527 -17.45 37.82 3.52
CA ALA A 527 -18.51 38.44 4.30
C ALA A 527 -18.60 37.78 5.68
N VAL A 528 -18.66 38.59 6.73
CA VAL A 528 -18.86 38.15 8.12
C VAL A 528 -20.00 38.97 8.70
N TYR A 529 -20.98 38.30 9.29
CA TYR A 529 -22.12 38.99 9.92
C TYR A 529 -22.79 38.12 10.98
N GLU A 530 -23.32 38.79 11.99
CA GLU A 530 -24.17 38.18 13.00
C GLU A 530 -25.61 38.04 12.50
N PHE A 531 -26.26 36.96 12.93
CA PHE A 531 -27.68 36.74 12.76
C PHE A 531 -28.25 35.98 13.95
N MET A 532 -29.54 36.16 14.18
CA MET A 532 -30.27 35.55 15.28
C MET A 532 -31.26 34.55 14.71
N ILE A 533 -31.26 33.33 15.26
CA ILE A 533 -32.24 32.30 14.96
C ILE A 533 -33.19 32.17 16.16
N PRO A 534 -34.49 32.45 15.98
CA PRO A 534 -35.49 32.09 16.98
C PRO A 534 -35.59 30.56 17.06
N SER A 535 -35.35 29.98 18.24
CA SER A 535 -35.57 28.56 18.52
C SER A 535 -37.05 28.32 18.87
N GLU A 536 -37.56 27.11 18.57
CA GLU A 536 -38.92 26.67 18.91
C GLU A 536 -39.23 26.74 20.41
N GLU A 537 -38.22 26.67 21.28
CA GLU A 537 -38.36 26.79 22.74
C GLU A 537 -38.36 28.25 23.25
N GLY A 538 -38.46 29.25 22.36
CA GLY A 538 -38.42 30.67 22.72
C GLY A 538 -37.02 31.21 23.07
N ARG A 539 -35.96 30.41 22.87
CA ARG A 539 -34.56 30.84 23.01
C ARG A 539 -34.08 31.52 21.73
N VAL A 540 -33.33 32.61 21.84
CA VAL A 540 -32.65 33.24 20.70
C VAL A 540 -31.24 32.65 20.59
N LEU A 541 -30.95 31.96 19.50
CA LEU A 541 -29.59 31.53 19.16
C LEU A 541 -28.89 32.68 18.43
N HIS A 542 -27.73 33.09 18.93
CA HIS A 542 -26.87 34.07 18.29
C HIS A 542 -25.81 33.34 17.48
N SER A 543 -25.65 33.68 16.21
CA SER A 543 -24.67 33.02 15.35
C SER A 543 -23.95 34.00 14.43
N ILE A 544 -22.69 33.71 14.13
CA ILE A 544 -21.88 34.44 13.15
C ILE A 544 -21.74 33.57 11.91
N VAL A 545 -22.05 34.13 10.74
CA VAL A 545 -21.79 33.48 9.45
C VAL A 545 -20.53 34.07 8.84
N HIS A 546 -19.58 33.20 8.50
CA HIS A 546 -18.46 33.51 7.64
C HIS A 546 -18.72 32.96 6.24
N LYS A 547 -18.55 33.77 5.20
CA LYS A 547 -18.59 33.34 3.80
C LYS A 547 -17.37 33.87 3.05
N ALA A 548 -16.78 33.05 2.21
CA ALA A 548 -15.66 33.42 1.37
C ALA A 548 -15.87 32.87 -0.05
N PHE A 549 -15.56 33.69 -1.05
CA PHE A 549 -15.47 33.23 -2.43
C PHE A 549 -14.11 32.56 -2.68
N PHE A 550 -14.10 31.46 -3.44
CA PHE A 550 -12.86 30.75 -3.80
C PHE A 550 -12.78 30.50 -5.31
N TYR A 551 -11.55 30.31 -5.79
CA TYR A 551 -11.22 29.97 -7.17
C TYR A 551 -10.72 28.53 -7.26
N LYS A 552 -10.92 27.89 -8.41
CA LYS A 552 -10.31 26.59 -8.73
C LYS A 552 -8.82 26.77 -9.03
N GLY A 553 -8.09 25.64 -9.12
CA GLY A 553 -6.64 25.65 -9.39
C GLY A 553 -6.25 26.27 -10.74
N ASP A 554 -7.18 26.34 -11.70
CA ASP A 554 -7.03 26.99 -13.00
C ASP A 554 -7.41 28.48 -12.99
N ALA A 555 -7.61 29.07 -11.80
CA ALA A 555 -8.08 30.43 -11.58
C ALA A 555 -9.51 30.74 -12.07
N SER A 556 -10.27 29.73 -12.49
CA SER A 556 -11.71 29.91 -12.78
C SER A 556 -12.53 30.04 -11.48
N PRO A 557 -13.69 30.70 -11.51
CA PRO A 557 -14.63 30.75 -10.39
C PRO A 557 -14.90 29.37 -9.77
N GLY A 558 -14.64 29.21 -8.48
CA GLY A 558 -14.88 27.98 -7.72
C GLY A 558 -16.21 27.97 -6.98
N GLY A 559 -16.61 29.13 -6.45
CA GLY A 559 -17.89 29.34 -5.78
C GLY A 559 -17.73 29.91 -4.36
N ILE A 560 -18.62 29.54 -3.44
CA ILE A 560 -18.62 30.07 -2.06
C ILE A 560 -18.39 28.93 -1.07
N VAL A 561 -17.55 29.14 -0.06
CA VAL A 561 -17.50 28.33 1.16
C VAL A 561 -17.99 29.18 2.34
N GLY A 562 -18.79 28.61 3.22
CA GLY A 562 -19.25 29.29 4.42
C GLY A 562 -19.26 28.41 5.65
N SER A 563 -19.12 29.04 6.81
CA SER A 563 -19.24 28.41 8.12
C SER A 563 -20.12 29.24 9.06
N ILE A 564 -20.75 28.59 10.03
CA ILE A 564 -21.61 29.21 11.04
C ILE A 564 -21.05 28.88 12.41
N THR A 565 -20.91 29.89 13.27
CA THR A 565 -20.44 29.71 14.65
C THR A 565 -21.51 30.18 15.61
N ASP A 566 -21.96 29.33 16.52
CA ASP A 566 -22.85 29.72 17.61
C ASP A 566 -22.07 30.52 18.67
N ILE A 567 -22.57 31.70 19.04
CA ILE A 567 -21.99 32.62 20.03
C ILE A 567 -22.96 32.91 21.18
N THR A 568 -24.01 32.10 21.34
CA THR A 568 -25.07 32.31 22.34
C THR A 568 -24.54 32.28 23.76
N GLU A 569 -23.67 31.31 24.09
CA GLU A 569 -23.07 31.23 25.44
C GLU A 569 -22.14 32.40 25.74
N LEU A 570 -21.37 32.85 24.74
CA LEU A 570 -20.50 34.02 24.86
C LEU A 570 -21.33 35.27 25.21
N LYS A 571 -22.45 35.50 24.51
CA LYS A 571 -23.35 36.63 24.79
C LYS A 571 -24.01 36.54 26.18
N ARG A 572 -24.34 35.34 26.66
CA ARG A 572 -24.88 35.15 28.02
C ARG A 572 -23.84 35.45 29.09
N ALA A 573 -22.59 35.02 28.90
CA ALA A 573 -21.51 35.30 29.83
C ALA A 573 -21.22 36.81 29.94
N GLU A 574 -21.22 37.53 28.81
CA GLU A 574 -21.08 39.00 28.79
C GLU A 574 -22.18 39.69 29.62
N GLU A 575 -23.44 39.25 29.47
CA GLU A 575 -24.57 39.86 30.18
C GLU A 575 -24.58 39.56 31.68
N VAL A 576 -24.21 38.34 32.08
CA VAL A 576 -24.09 37.97 33.50
C VAL A 576 -23.03 38.82 34.20
N LEU A 577 -21.88 39.05 33.55
CA LEU A 577 -20.82 39.91 34.06
C LEU A 577 -21.33 41.35 34.26
N ARG A 578 -21.98 41.92 33.23
CA ARG A 578 -22.55 43.27 33.27
C ARG A 578 -23.54 43.46 34.44
N ILE A 579 -24.42 42.50 34.66
CA ILE A 579 -25.42 42.55 35.75
C ILE A 579 -24.74 42.47 37.13
N SER A 580 -23.66 41.69 37.27
CA SER A 580 -22.95 41.56 38.55
C SER A 580 -22.25 42.85 38.98
N GLU A 581 -21.62 43.57 38.03
CA GLU A 581 -20.96 44.86 38.29
C GLU A 581 -21.96 45.94 38.71
N GLU A 582 -23.11 46.01 38.04
CA GLU A 582 -24.16 46.97 38.36
C GLU A 582 -24.73 46.76 39.78
N LYS A 583 -24.87 45.49 40.22
CA LYS A 583 -25.34 45.15 41.57
C LYS A 583 -24.34 45.57 42.65
N PHE A 584 -23.04 45.31 42.45
CA PHE A 584 -22.01 45.71 43.41
C PHE A 584 -21.96 47.23 43.60
N LEU A 585 -21.95 47.98 42.49
CA LEU A 585 -21.89 49.45 42.55
C LEU A 585 -23.10 50.05 43.28
N LYS A 586 -24.32 49.57 42.98
CA LYS A 586 -25.54 50.04 43.65
C LYS A 586 -25.54 49.73 45.15
N ALA A 587 -25.10 48.53 45.56
CA ALA A 587 -25.04 48.15 46.96
C ALA A 587 -23.99 48.96 47.73
N PHE A 588 -22.77 49.08 47.19
CA PHE A 588 -21.68 49.80 47.84
C PHE A 588 -21.99 51.30 48.06
N GLN A 589 -22.61 51.97 47.07
CA GLN A 589 -22.97 53.39 47.19
C GLN A 589 -24.14 53.66 48.15
N SER A 590 -25.08 52.72 48.34
CA SER A 590 -26.33 52.96 49.08
C SER A 590 -26.29 52.61 50.57
N ILE A 591 -25.20 52.00 51.06
CA ILE A 591 -25.04 51.67 52.48
C ILE A 591 -24.90 52.95 53.33
N PRO A 592 -25.73 53.17 54.37
CA PRO A 592 -25.70 54.36 55.23
C PRO A 592 -24.63 54.26 56.33
N THR A 593 -23.44 53.77 55.97
CA THR A 593 -22.25 53.70 56.84
C THR A 593 -21.09 54.20 56.00
N MET A 594 -20.21 55.01 56.56
CA MET A 594 -19.10 55.55 55.76
C MET A 594 -18.13 54.42 55.41
N MET A 595 -17.85 54.22 54.12
CA MET A 595 -16.99 53.14 53.64
C MET A 595 -15.93 53.65 52.67
N THR A 596 -14.72 53.14 52.82
CA THR A 596 -13.61 53.35 51.87
C THR A 596 -12.92 52.02 51.58
N ILE A 597 -12.43 51.87 50.35
CA ILE A 597 -11.50 50.81 49.97
C ILE A 597 -10.18 51.50 49.67
N ASN A 598 -9.13 51.06 50.36
CA ASN A 598 -7.80 51.64 50.24
C ASN A 598 -6.82 50.60 49.70
N THR A 599 -5.78 51.01 49.01
CA THR A 599 -4.64 50.13 48.72
C THR A 599 -3.93 49.72 50.01
N PHE A 600 -3.53 48.45 50.11
CA PHE A 600 -2.82 47.96 51.30
C PHE A 600 -1.40 48.56 51.42
N LEU A 601 -0.71 48.74 50.28
CA LEU A 601 0.70 49.15 50.26
C LEU A 601 0.92 50.63 50.64
N ASP A 602 0.15 51.54 50.04
CA ASP A 602 0.35 52.99 50.19
C ASP A 602 -0.87 53.73 50.79
N GLY A 603 -1.93 52.99 51.16
CA GLY A 603 -3.06 53.53 51.93
C GLY A 603 -3.89 54.57 51.18
N LYS A 604 -3.85 54.57 49.84
CA LYS A 604 -4.62 55.49 49.00
C LYS A 604 -6.03 54.97 48.83
N ILE A 605 -7.01 55.88 48.93
CA ILE A 605 -8.42 55.54 48.75
C ILE A 605 -8.67 55.30 47.26
N VAL A 606 -9.01 54.07 46.89
CA VAL A 606 -9.36 53.68 45.52
C VAL A 606 -10.85 53.73 45.27
N GLU A 607 -11.66 53.57 46.32
CA GLU A 607 -13.10 53.67 46.22
C GLU A 607 -13.73 54.18 47.53
N VAL A 608 -14.83 54.92 47.41
CA VAL A 608 -15.48 55.59 48.55
C VAL A 608 -16.99 55.63 48.34
N ASN A 609 -17.80 55.37 49.36
CA ASN A 609 -19.25 55.46 49.21
C ASN A 609 -19.79 56.86 49.51
N GLU A 610 -21.04 57.12 49.10
CA GLU A 610 -21.68 58.43 49.30
C GLU A 610 -21.77 58.83 50.78
N SER A 611 -21.96 57.86 51.68
CA SER A 611 -22.05 58.12 53.12
C SER A 611 -20.76 58.75 53.67
N TYR A 612 -19.58 58.28 53.25
CA TYR A 612 -18.29 58.85 53.66
C TYR A 612 -18.14 60.31 53.20
N LEU A 613 -18.50 60.59 51.95
CA LEU A 613 -18.43 61.94 51.37
C LEU A 613 -19.34 62.92 52.12
N GLN A 614 -20.59 62.52 52.37
CA GLN A 614 -21.59 63.35 53.05
C GLN A 614 -21.24 63.62 54.51
N ASN A 615 -20.79 62.61 55.26
CA ASN A 615 -20.53 62.75 56.69
C ASN A 615 -19.24 63.50 57.01
N LEU A 616 -18.21 63.35 56.18
CA LEU A 616 -16.94 64.06 56.39
C LEU A 616 -16.82 65.37 55.60
N GLY A 617 -17.73 65.62 54.65
CA GLY A 617 -17.82 66.87 53.90
C GLY A 617 -16.84 66.99 52.72
N PHE A 618 -16.33 65.87 52.20
CA PHE A 618 -15.40 65.85 51.07
C PHE A 618 -16.11 65.54 49.74
N MET A 619 -15.59 66.08 48.63
CA MET A 619 -16.02 65.69 47.29
C MET A 619 -15.24 64.46 46.82
N ARG A 620 -15.87 63.58 46.03
CA ARG A 620 -15.26 62.32 45.55
C ARG A 620 -13.87 62.50 44.91
N GLN A 621 -13.73 63.51 44.06
CA GLN A 621 -12.48 63.84 43.36
C GLN A 621 -11.37 64.34 44.30
N GLU A 622 -11.71 64.86 45.47
CA GLU A 622 -10.75 65.28 46.50
C GLU A 622 -10.19 64.07 47.27
N VAL A 623 -10.97 62.98 47.35
CA VAL A 623 -10.68 61.81 48.19
C VAL A 623 -9.93 60.72 47.42
N LEU A 624 -10.34 60.42 46.19
CA LEU A 624 -9.75 59.34 45.41
C LEU A 624 -8.26 59.57 45.13
N GLY A 625 -7.46 58.53 45.32
CA GLY A 625 -6.00 58.57 45.15
C GLY A 625 -5.24 59.25 46.28
N ARG A 626 -5.92 59.75 47.32
CA ARG A 626 -5.31 60.37 48.51
C ARG A 626 -5.30 59.42 49.70
N THR A 627 -4.37 59.64 50.61
CA THR A 627 -4.30 58.94 51.88
C THR A 627 -5.07 59.68 52.97
N SER A 628 -5.48 58.97 54.03
CA SER A 628 -6.12 59.59 55.21
C SER A 628 -5.24 60.66 55.91
N GLN A 629 -3.92 60.61 55.70
CA GLN A 629 -2.96 61.59 56.20
C GLN A 629 -2.94 62.87 55.36
N GLU A 630 -2.91 62.75 54.03
CA GLU A 630 -3.00 63.90 53.13
C GLU A 630 -4.32 64.66 53.31
N LEU A 631 -5.41 63.92 53.58
CA LEU A 631 -6.73 64.48 53.86
C LEU A 631 -6.92 64.95 55.31
N GLN A 632 -5.95 64.69 56.19
CA GLN A 632 -5.98 65.05 57.62
C GLN A 632 -7.27 64.63 58.36
N VAL A 633 -7.80 63.44 58.02
CA VAL A 633 -9.11 62.97 58.50
C VAL A 633 -9.08 62.56 59.98
N TYR A 634 -7.92 62.22 60.53
CA TYR A 634 -7.80 61.90 61.96
C TYR A 634 -7.58 63.19 62.77
N ALA A 635 -8.39 63.41 63.81
CA ALA A 635 -8.22 64.57 64.68
C ALA A 635 -6.86 64.53 65.41
N TYR A 636 -6.41 63.33 65.77
CA TYR A 636 -5.10 63.03 66.36
C TYR A 636 -4.34 62.01 65.50
N PRO A 637 -3.17 62.37 64.94
CA PRO A 637 -2.38 61.48 64.07
C PRO A 637 -2.01 60.14 64.72
N GLU A 638 -1.79 60.12 66.05
CA GLU A 638 -1.42 58.91 66.79
C GLU A 638 -2.46 57.77 66.67
N HIS A 639 -3.73 58.12 66.54
CA HIS A 639 -4.81 57.14 66.37
C HIS A 639 -4.72 56.46 64.99
N ARG A 640 -4.31 57.19 63.95
CA ARG A 640 -4.08 56.63 62.62
C ARG A 640 -2.95 55.61 62.64
N ASP A 641 -1.83 55.95 63.26
CA ASP A 641 -0.65 55.07 63.30
C ASP A 641 -0.92 53.79 64.10
N LEU A 642 -1.78 53.88 65.10
CA LEU A 642 -2.24 52.71 65.84
C LEU A 642 -3.16 51.81 64.98
N VAL A 643 -4.12 52.39 64.25
CA VAL A 643 -4.99 51.64 63.32
C VAL A 643 -4.17 50.95 62.23
N ILE A 644 -3.23 51.66 61.60
CA ILE A 644 -2.35 51.09 60.57
C ILE A 644 -1.55 49.91 61.13
N ARG A 645 -0.93 50.06 62.30
CA ARG A 645 -0.20 48.97 62.95
C ARG A 645 -1.08 47.74 63.18
N MET A 646 -2.28 47.93 63.69
CA MET A 646 -3.20 46.81 63.92
C MET A 646 -3.59 46.09 62.61
N ILE A 647 -3.84 46.83 61.52
CA ILE A 647 -4.15 46.24 60.21
C ILE A 647 -2.95 45.46 59.66
N VAL A 648 -1.72 45.99 59.78
CA VAL A 648 -0.50 45.33 59.31
C VAL A 648 -0.17 44.07 60.11
N GLU A 649 -0.30 44.13 61.45
CA GLU A 649 0.07 43.02 62.34
C GLU A 649 -1.01 41.92 62.41
N LYS A 650 -2.29 42.31 62.44
CA LYS A 650 -3.42 41.39 62.71
C LYS A 650 -4.33 41.15 61.51
N GLY A 651 -4.19 41.93 60.43
CA GLY A 651 -5.02 41.83 59.23
C GLY A 651 -6.41 42.49 59.34
N SER A 652 -6.84 42.88 60.55
CA SER A 652 -8.11 43.56 60.78
C SER A 652 -8.11 44.42 62.05
N VAL A 653 -9.06 45.34 62.12
CA VAL A 653 -9.41 46.18 63.28
C VAL A 653 -10.92 46.12 63.44
N LEU A 654 -11.39 45.96 64.67
CA LEU A 654 -12.82 45.94 64.97
C LEU A 654 -13.12 46.93 66.08
N ASP A 655 -14.17 47.72 65.87
CA ASP A 655 -14.79 48.59 66.86
C ASP A 655 -13.81 49.53 67.59
N PHE A 656 -12.86 50.09 66.84
CA PHE A 656 -11.87 51.00 67.41
C PHE A 656 -12.33 52.46 67.32
N THR A 657 -12.60 53.07 68.47
CA THR A 657 -13.10 54.45 68.53
C THR A 657 -12.02 55.47 68.18
N VAL A 658 -12.21 56.19 67.08
CA VAL A 658 -11.30 57.22 66.57
C VAL A 658 -12.03 58.57 66.40
N PRO A 659 -11.46 59.67 66.89
CA PRO A 659 -11.97 61.01 66.58
C PRO A 659 -11.51 61.39 65.18
N LEU A 660 -12.47 61.55 64.27
CA LEU A 660 -12.25 62.02 62.92
C LEU A 660 -12.60 63.49 62.81
N ARG A 661 -11.89 64.18 61.92
CA ARG A 661 -12.05 65.60 61.62
C ARG A 661 -12.78 65.71 60.28
N THR A 662 -13.90 66.41 60.26
CA THR A 662 -14.58 66.78 59.02
C THR A 662 -13.82 67.89 58.31
N LYS A 663 -14.10 68.13 57.03
CA LYS A 663 -13.49 69.22 56.25
C LYS A 663 -13.67 70.60 56.91
N ASP A 664 -14.81 70.83 57.54
CA ASP A 664 -15.13 72.08 58.25
C ASP A 664 -14.51 72.18 59.66
N GLY A 665 -13.73 71.18 60.06
CA GLY A 665 -12.97 71.19 61.31
C GLY A 665 -13.68 70.60 62.52
N ASN A 666 -14.95 70.15 62.39
CA ASN A 666 -15.69 69.50 63.47
C ASN A 666 -15.11 68.12 63.78
N ILE A 667 -15.14 67.72 65.05
CA ILE A 667 -14.72 66.39 65.47
C ILE A 667 -15.94 65.48 65.58
N ARG A 668 -15.90 64.35 64.88
CA ARG A 668 -16.85 63.25 64.99
C ARG A 668 -16.16 62.06 65.65
N HIS A 669 -16.81 61.44 66.62
CA HIS A 669 -16.35 60.18 67.18
C HIS A 669 -16.86 59.04 66.32
N CYS A 670 -15.95 58.33 65.65
CA CYS A 670 -16.31 57.23 64.76
C CYS A 670 -15.77 55.92 65.30
N LEU A 671 -16.62 54.89 65.25
CA LEU A 671 -16.23 53.51 65.46
C LEU A 671 -15.65 52.98 64.15
N LEU A 672 -14.35 52.66 64.14
CA LEU A 672 -13.63 52.19 62.95
C LEU A 672 -13.47 50.68 62.99
N SER A 673 -13.90 50.05 61.89
CA SER A 673 -13.63 48.64 61.59
C SER A 673 -12.96 48.54 60.23
N ALA A 674 -11.91 47.74 60.11
CA ALA A 674 -11.14 47.58 58.89
C ALA A 674 -10.72 46.13 58.67
N GLU A 675 -10.75 45.67 57.42
CA GLU A 675 -10.37 44.30 57.04
C GLU A 675 -9.57 44.29 55.73
N ARG A 676 -8.53 43.46 55.67
CA ARG A 676 -7.76 43.23 54.44
C ARG A 676 -8.55 42.36 53.47
N ILE A 677 -8.74 42.84 52.25
CA ILE A 677 -9.47 42.14 51.17
C ILE A 677 -8.60 42.03 49.92
N GLN A 678 -8.91 41.08 49.04
CA GLN A 678 -8.24 40.91 47.76
C GLN A 678 -9.21 41.23 46.61
N LEU A 679 -8.87 42.24 45.80
CA LEU A 679 -9.63 42.65 44.62
C LEU A 679 -8.70 42.55 43.40
N GLN A 680 -9.10 41.81 42.37
CA GLN A 680 -8.30 41.58 41.15
C GLN A 680 -6.85 41.12 41.45
N ASN A 681 -6.69 40.21 42.41
CA ASN A 681 -5.39 39.72 42.93
C ASN A 681 -4.49 40.78 43.60
N VAL A 682 -4.98 42.01 43.84
CA VAL A 682 -4.27 43.08 44.53
C VAL A 682 -4.87 43.29 45.93
N GLU A 683 -4.00 43.49 46.91
CA GLU A 683 -4.40 43.65 48.30
C GLU A 683 -4.90 45.07 48.61
N HIS A 684 -6.06 45.11 49.25
CA HIS A 684 -6.74 46.32 49.65
C HIS A 684 -7.21 46.22 51.11
N VAL A 685 -7.66 47.33 51.66
CA VAL A 685 -8.26 47.41 53.00
C VAL A 685 -9.63 48.04 52.86
N LEU A 686 -10.67 47.31 53.25
CA LEU A 686 -12.02 47.85 53.41
C LEU A 686 -12.12 48.48 54.80
N ILE A 687 -12.52 49.75 54.88
CA ILE A 687 -12.71 50.48 56.12
C ILE A 687 -14.16 50.92 56.22
N LEU A 688 -14.79 50.63 57.35
CA LEU A 688 -16.12 51.08 57.75
C LEU A 688 -15.97 52.03 58.93
N LEU A 689 -16.68 53.16 58.89
CA LEU A 689 -16.71 54.15 59.95
C LEU A 689 -18.18 54.42 60.31
N GLN A 690 -18.52 54.19 61.57
CA GLN A 690 -19.83 54.49 62.12
C GLN A 690 -19.74 55.68 63.07
N ASP A 691 -20.49 56.75 62.82
CA ASP A 691 -20.52 57.91 63.70
C ASP A 691 -21.30 57.59 64.99
N ILE A 692 -20.64 57.76 66.14
CA ILE A 692 -21.18 57.52 67.49
C ILE A 692 -21.13 58.80 68.35
N THR A 693 -21.01 59.97 67.72
CA THR A 693 -20.83 61.25 68.42
C THR A 693 -21.99 61.57 69.37
N GLU A 694 -23.24 61.48 68.89
CA GLU A 694 -24.42 61.74 69.72
C GLU A 694 -24.53 60.76 70.89
N GLN A 695 -24.22 59.49 70.64
CA GLN A 695 -24.27 58.45 71.66
C GLN A 695 -23.27 58.73 72.79
N LYS A 696 -22.05 59.17 72.45
CA LYS A 696 -21.01 59.46 73.42
C LYS A 696 -21.33 60.71 74.28
N LEU A 697 -21.91 61.75 73.67
CA LEU A 697 -22.32 62.96 74.40
C LEU A 697 -23.46 62.68 75.39
N ALA A 698 -24.44 61.85 75.00
CA ALA A 698 -25.55 61.47 75.86
C ALA A 698 -25.11 60.62 77.09
N GLU A 699 -24.07 59.79 76.93
CA GLU A 699 -23.54 58.96 78.02
C GLU A 699 -22.86 59.81 79.10
N GLU A 700 -22.06 60.81 78.71
CA GLU A 700 -21.38 61.72 79.64
C GLU A 700 -22.37 62.56 80.47
N GLU A 701 -23.46 63.04 79.85
CA GLU A 701 -24.51 63.80 80.57
C GLU A 701 -25.22 62.93 81.63
N ARG A 702 -25.47 61.65 81.33
CA ARG A 702 -26.13 60.71 82.25
C ARG A 702 -25.28 60.43 83.50
N LEU A 703 -23.98 60.25 83.32
CA LEU A 703 -23.02 60.01 84.41
C LEU A 703 -22.98 61.18 85.41
N GLN A 704 -23.04 62.42 84.92
CA GLN A 704 -23.07 63.61 85.78
C GLN A 704 -24.33 63.69 86.67
N ARG A 705 -25.51 63.36 86.11
CA ARG A 705 -26.77 63.36 86.88
C ARG A 705 -26.78 62.31 88.01
N MET A 706 -26.19 61.13 87.77
CA MET A 706 -26.13 60.07 88.79
C MET A 706 -25.32 60.46 90.03
N GLN A 707 -24.19 61.16 89.84
CA GLN A 707 -23.35 61.60 90.96
C GLN A 707 -24.07 62.62 91.86
N LEU A 708 -24.83 63.55 91.27
CA LEU A 708 -25.57 64.56 92.01
C LEU A 708 -26.67 63.94 92.90
N HIS A 709 -27.36 62.91 92.39
CA HIS A 709 -28.44 62.23 93.11
C HIS A 709 -27.95 61.54 94.39
N SER A 710 -26.78 60.88 94.34
CA SER A 710 -26.22 60.13 95.48
C SER A 710 -25.81 61.04 96.65
N ILE A 711 -25.34 62.26 96.38
CA ILE A 711 -24.96 63.25 97.41
C ILE A 711 -26.19 63.77 98.16
N LEU A 712 -27.28 64.04 97.45
CA LEU A 712 -28.52 64.58 98.03
C LEU A 712 -29.20 63.56 98.96
N GLU A 713 -29.12 62.27 98.64
CA GLU A 713 -29.70 61.19 99.45
C GLU A 713 -29.01 61.07 100.83
N MET A 714 -27.67 61.14 100.86
CA MET A 714 -26.89 61.12 102.11
C MET A 714 -27.19 62.32 103.02
N ALA A 715 -27.36 63.51 102.44
CA ALA A 715 -27.67 64.72 103.19
C ALA A 715 -29.04 64.60 103.91
N GLY A 716 -30.01 63.94 103.27
CA GLY A 716 -31.34 63.71 103.85
C GLY A 716 -31.30 62.84 105.11
N THR A 717 -30.53 61.74 105.11
CA THR A 717 -30.42 60.84 106.26
C THR A 717 -29.76 61.53 107.46
N ILE A 718 -28.67 62.27 107.23
CA ILE A 718 -27.94 62.99 108.28
C ILE A 718 -28.83 64.05 108.94
N CYS A 719 -29.62 64.79 108.16
CA CYS A 719 -30.55 65.78 108.71
C CYS A 719 -31.63 65.14 109.60
N HIS A 720 -32.09 63.93 109.26
CA HIS A 720 -33.09 63.24 110.06
C HIS A 720 -32.55 62.82 111.43
N GLU A 721 -31.32 62.27 111.48
CA GLU A 721 -30.68 61.85 112.73
C GLU A 721 -30.34 63.02 113.66
N LEU A 722 -29.99 64.19 113.10
CA LEU A 722 -29.72 65.39 113.91
C LEU A 722 -30.99 65.99 114.52
N ASN A 723 -32.11 65.93 113.81
CA ASN A 723 -33.36 66.53 114.28
C ASN A 723 -33.96 65.81 115.49
N GLN A 724 -33.77 64.48 115.60
CA GLN A 724 -34.30 63.71 116.74
C GLN A 724 -33.77 64.18 118.11
N PRO A 725 -32.45 64.24 118.39
CA PRO A 725 -31.95 64.71 119.67
C PRO A 725 -32.22 66.19 119.90
N LEU A 726 -32.28 67.01 118.83
CA LEU A 726 -32.61 68.44 118.93
C LEU A 726 -34.04 68.65 119.44
N GLN A 727 -35.02 67.89 118.93
CA GLN A 727 -36.40 67.95 119.41
C GLN A 727 -36.51 67.56 120.89
N ILE A 728 -35.77 66.52 121.31
CA ILE A 728 -35.75 66.08 122.71
C ILE A 728 -35.15 67.16 123.62
N LEU A 729 -34.01 67.74 123.21
CA LEU A 729 -33.37 68.84 123.92
C LEU A 729 -34.31 70.04 124.05
N SER A 730 -34.99 70.41 122.95
CA SER A 730 -35.99 71.49 122.95
C SER A 730 -37.11 71.21 123.96
N GLY A 731 -37.69 70.00 123.93
CA GLY A 731 -38.77 69.61 124.85
C GLY A 731 -38.37 69.63 126.33
N TYR A 732 -37.21 69.07 126.70
CA TYR A 732 -36.72 69.13 128.09
C TYR A 732 -36.43 70.57 128.54
N THR A 733 -35.88 71.41 127.66
CA THR A 733 -35.64 72.81 127.99
C THR A 733 -36.94 73.57 128.26
N GLU A 734 -38.00 73.36 127.47
CA GLU A 734 -39.31 73.98 127.72
C GLU A 734 -39.94 73.52 129.03
N LEU A 735 -39.81 72.22 129.34
CA LEU A 735 -40.40 71.64 130.54
C LEU A 735 -39.71 72.15 131.80
N LEU A 736 -38.38 72.24 131.80
CA LEU A 736 -37.61 72.84 132.90
C LEU A 736 -37.92 74.33 133.08
N MET A 737 -38.17 75.07 132.00
CA MET A 737 -38.55 76.48 132.06
C MET A 737 -39.99 76.73 132.58
N SER A 738 -40.83 75.70 132.68
CA SER A 738 -42.22 75.82 133.16
C SER A 738 -42.37 75.83 134.69
N ASN A 739 -41.30 75.54 135.43
CA ASN A 739 -41.35 75.49 136.90
C ASN A 739 -41.25 76.91 137.52
N PRO A 740 -42.23 77.34 138.34
CA PRO A 740 -42.35 78.72 138.82
C PRO A 740 -41.32 79.13 139.89
N VAL A 741 -40.49 78.21 140.40
CA VAL A 741 -39.45 78.48 141.41
C VAL A 741 -38.05 78.26 140.81
N LEU A 742 -37.83 78.68 139.57
CA LEU A 742 -36.52 78.58 138.93
C LEU A 742 -35.62 79.76 139.25
N ASP A 743 -34.34 79.46 139.49
CA ASP A 743 -33.29 80.48 139.61
C ASP A 743 -33.15 81.28 138.29
N PRO A 744 -33.16 82.62 138.32
CA PRO A 744 -33.04 83.47 137.14
C PRO A 744 -31.81 83.14 136.26
N ASP A 745 -30.71 82.72 136.87
CA ASP A 745 -29.46 82.45 136.15
C ASP A 745 -29.54 81.11 135.37
N ILE A 746 -30.28 80.14 135.90
CA ILE A 746 -30.60 78.88 135.21
C ILE A 746 -31.58 79.13 134.07
N GLN A 747 -32.58 79.99 134.27
CA GLN A 747 -33.56 80.34 133.23
C GLN A 747 -32.88 80.98 132.01
N LYS A 748 -31.90 81.87 132.21
CA LYS A 748 -31.13 82.49 131.12
C LYS A 748 -30.29 81.47 130.33
N LYS A 749 -29.70 80.49 131.02
CA LYS A 749 -28.95 79.39 130.37
C LYS A 749 -29.86 78.49 129.55
N LEU A 750 -31.03 78.12 130.07
CA LEU A 750 -32.02 77.32 129.34
C LEU A 750 -32.55 78.05 128.09
N GLN A 751 -32.81 79.36 128.19
CA GLN A 751 -33.19 80.18 127.04
C GLN A 751 -32.13 80.17 125.94
N THR A 752 -30.85 80.25 126.32
CA THR A 752 -29.73 80.19 125.36
C THR A 752 -29.66 78.82 124.66
N ILE A 753 -29.85 77.72 125.40
CA ILE A 753 -29.90 76.37 124.83
C ILE A 753 -31.05 76.27 123.81
N LYS A 754 -32.26 76.75 124.17
CA LYS A 754 -33.41 76.75 123.28
C LYS A 754 -33.15 77.51 121.98
N GLU A 755 -32.52 78.68 122.07
CA GLU A 755 -32.17 79.49 120.89
C GLU A 755 -31.13 78.78 119.99
N GLN A 756 -30.14 78.10 120.56
CA GLN A 756 -29.18 77.33 119.77
C GLN A 756 -29.81 76.09 119.12
N THR A 757 -30.69 75.38 119.81
CA THR A 757 -31.44 74.24 119.26
C THR A 757 -32.30 74.69 118.07
N ALA A 758 -33.06 75.78 118.21
CA ALA A 758 -33.87 76.36 117.14
C ALA A 758 -33.04 76.94 115.97
N ARG A 759 -31.79 77.31 116.21
CA ARG A 759 -30.84 77.67 115.14
C ARG A 759 -30.38 76.42 114.38
N MET A 760 -30.07 75.34 115.10
CA MET A 760 -29.60 74.09 114.51
C MET A 760 -30.69 73.43 113.64
N GLU A 761 -31.95 73.44 114.10
CA GLU A 761 -33.11 72.98 113.31
C GLU A 761 -33.32 73.79 112.03
N ARG A 762 -33.10 75.11 112.06
CA ARG A 762 -33.16 75.94 110.84
C ARG A 762 -32.06 75.59 109.83
N ILE A 763 -30.88 75.17 110.29
CA ILE A 763 -29.77 74.77 109.40
C ILE A 763 -30.07 73.42 108.75
N THR A 764 -30.51 72.43 109.51
CA THR A 764 -30.89 71.10 108.97
C THR A 764 -32.05 71.21 108.00
N GLN A 765 -33.02 72.10 108.27
CA GLN A 765 -34.14 72.34 107.36
C GLN A 765 -33.72 73.02 106.06
N LYS A 766 -32.74 73.94 106.10
CA LYS A 766 -32.16 74.53 104.88
C LYS A 766 -31.43 73.49 104.02
N LEU A 767 -30.67 72.58 104.63
CA LEU A 767 -29.98 71.48 103.95
C LEU A 767 -30.93 70.54 103.18
N LEU A 768 -32.12 70.27 103.74
CA LEU A 768 -33.15 69.44 103.10
C LEU A 768 -33.85 70.10 101.90
N THR A 769 -33.75 71.42 101.75
CA THR A 769 -34.46 72.19 100.72
C THR A 769 -33.60 72.61 99.52
N ILE A 770 -32.32 72.22 99.49
CA ILE A 770 -31.41 72.51 98.37
C ILE A 770 -31.86 71.68 97.17
N LYS A 771 -32.29 72.36 96.10
CA LYS A 771 -32.73 71.72 94.84
C LYS A 771 -31.72 71.85 93.70
N ASP A 772 -30.84 72.84 93.77
CA ASP A 772 -29.79 73.09 92.77
C ASP A 772 -28.51 73.58 93.45
N CYS A 773 -27.36 73.02 93.07
CA CYS A 773 -26.04 73.46 93.53
C CYS A 773 -25.23 73.94 92.33
N THR A 774 -24.58 75.10 92.46
CA THR A 774 -23.56 75.54 91.48
C THR A 774 -22.18 75.33 92.07
N PHE A 775 -21.32 74.62 91.33
CA PHE A 775 -19.92 74.42 91.71
C PHE A 775 -19.09 75.52 91.06
N LYS A 776 -18.49 76.39 91.88
CA LYS A 776 -17.47 77.33 91.39
C LYS A 776 -16.10 76.69 91.48
N ASP A 777 -15.36 76.77 90.38
CA ASP A 777 -13.96 76.38 90.34
C ASP A 777 -13.12 77.48 91.00
N TYR A 778 -12.63 77.23 92.21
CA TYR A 778 -11.69 78.13 92.86
C TYR A 778 -10.27 77.63 92.56
N ALA A 779 -9.61 78.32 91.64
CA ALA A 779 -8.18 78.17 91.34
C ALA A 779 -7.70 76.73 91.03
N GLY A 780 -8.57 75.86 90.50
CA GLY A 780 -8.21 74.56 89.93
C GLY A 780 -7.74 73.48 90.93
N ILE A 781 -7.92 73.66 92.24
CA ILE A 781 -7.46 72.68 93.25
C ILE A 781 -8.63 72.00 93.98
N ALA A 782 -9.82 72.63 94.07
CA ALA A 782 -11.02 71.96 94.57
C ALA A 782 -12.31 72.68 94.13
N LYS A 783 -13.33 71.91 93.74
CA LYS A 783 -14.71 72.41 93.57
C LYS A 783 -15.36 72.52 94.94
N ILE A 784 -15.59 73.74 95.40
CA ILE A 784 -16.28 74.01 96.67
C ILE A 784 -17.77 74.25 96.36
N MET A 785 -18.65 73.56 97.10
CA MET A 785 -20.10 73.72 96.99
C MET A 785 -20.51 75.00 97.73
N ASP A 786 -21.00 76.01 97.00
CA ASP A 786 -21.46 77.28 97.56
C ASP A 786 -22.95 77.18 97.90
N LEU A 787 -23.31 77.49 99.16
CA LEU A 787 -24.66 77.30 99.72
C LEU A 787 -25.36 78.62 100.09
N HIS A 788 -24.83 79.78 99.68
CA HIS A 788 -25.49 81.07 99.91
C HIS A 788 -26.27 81.53 98.68
N ASP A 789 -27.59 81.41 98.77
CA ASP A 789 -28.53 82.11 97.88
C ASP A 789 -29.23 83.22 98.70
N ASP A 790 -28.64 84.41 98.70
CA ASP A 790 -29.30 85.64 99.14
C ASP A 790 -29.40 86.56 97.91
N LYS A 791 -30.28 86.21 96.97
CA LYS A 791 -30.81 87.17 96.00
C LYS A 791 -31.96 87.95 96.67
N ARG A 792 -31.63 89.11 97.25
CA ARG A 792 -32.53 90.27 97.22
C ARG A 792 -32.46 90.89 95.82
N GLU A 793 -33.57 91.50 95.40
CA GLU A 793 -33.76 92.22 94.11
C GLU A 793 -32.52 92.90 93.53
#